data_AF-A0A7C5HLE5-F1
#
_entry.id   AF-A0A7C5HLE5-F1
#
_cell.length_a   1.000
_cell.length_b   1.000
_cell.length_c   1.000
_cell.angle_alpha   90.00
_cell.angle_beta   90.00
_cell.angle_gamma   90.00
#
_symmetry.space_group_name_H-M   'P 1'
#
loop_
_entity.id
_entity.type
_entity.pdbx_description
1 polymer ?
#
loop_
_entity_poly.entity_id
_entity_poly.type
_entity_poly.pdbx_seq_one_letter_code
_entity_poly.pdbx_strand_id
1 'polypeptide(L)'
;MQNDRSWTEINLTNFEHNLNELKKFLPANTQIMQIVKADAYGHGAFEIAKKSIRCGVKFFGVANADEGAILRYQGINEQILILSPSLISEIDSIIENNLIPTISSIEFAESLNKSANQEIKIHINIDTGMGRSGFYYSEALEKIQQLRKMENLQIEGIFSHFSAAENDEEYTKFQTERFQQILDLLNFQPKYIHIANSSGVITSKNEFANLVRIGLLSYGIYTDDYLKEKIKLKPVMTFKSRISQIKFAEKDDAIGYNRTYISNKKIKYAILPIGYADGYDFLLSNKGKVLIQNKLCNVIGKVSMDMIAIDISDIPNAKIGEDVVLLGDDNDAIKAENLTKLYQGSSYEILCQIGRRAKRYYRENNEIISSSPLLRREFVSRDYSDKKLSNIIETAIEQRLQSKEIADLIYKDILKRFFIEKDREIYYRKSFKHTIEFQNVKKSSVSTEDDESPFIRENKRGFLNNYFQTNTTLTFTKKLQNDYFYVACAKNEKQLEKYFLRRDVEYRWLLDHNFDLDPQFFNVTSVKINNIELYNEMKISDGCIEIKCYHPELKGLVGKEVDFSISTQTYYPKNSHQLGIYITEITQGVNIKFIFGNIFEEVEAIPIFSGRMKFPIIKQKENSIIVSSQKKEWIFPNSGVVFVY
;
A
#
# COMPACT_ATOMS: atom_id res chain seq x y z
N MET A 1 -6.94 22.13 -16.99
CA MET A 1 -7.44 21.27 -15.87
C MET A 1 -8.79 20.72 -16.31
N GLN A 2 -8.82 19.58 -17.00
CA GLN A 2 -10.04 19.13 -17.69
C GLN A 2 -10.36 17.69 -17.31
N ASN A 3 -11.44 17.55 -16.51
CA ASN A 3 -12.31 16.36 -16.30
C ASN A 3 -12.31 15.69 -14.91
N ASP A 4 -11.59 16.19 -13.90
CA ASP A 4 -11.71 15.63 -12.55
C ASP A 4 -13.03 16.03 -11.88
N ARG A 5 -13.71 15.07 -11.24
CA ARG A 5 -14.93 15.34 -10.43
C ARG A 5 -14.63 16.13 -9.16
N SER A 6 -13.44 15.92 -8.58
CA SER A 6 -12.92 16.60 -7.41
C SER A 6 -11.39 16.51 -7.37
N TRP A 7 -10.74 17.53 -6.82
CA TRP A 7 -9.29 17.61 -6.69
C TRP A 7 -8.88 18.52 -5.55
N THR A 8 -7.66 18.34 -5.08
CA THR A 8 -6.99 19.21 -4.11
C THR A 8 -5.84 19.92 -4.79
N GLU A 9 -5.64 21.18 -4.47
CA GLU A 9 -4.51 22.00 -4.91
C GLU A 9 -3.65 22.31 -3.69
N ILE A 10 -2.35 22.07 -3.79
CA ILE A 10 -1.37 22.26 -2.72
C ILE A 10 -0.39 23.34 -3.18
N ASN A 11 -0.47 24.52 -2.59
CA ASN A 11 0.34 25.69 -2.97
C ASN A 11 1.67 25.71 -2.20
N LEU A 12 2.73 25.23 -2.85
CA LEU A 12 4.07 25.16 -2.27
C LEU A 12 4.72 26.54 -2.09
N THR A 13 4.29 27.56 -2.83
CA THR A 13 4.71 28.96 -2.60
C THR A 13 4.12 29.49 -1.30
N ASN A 14 2.85 29.16 -1.00
CA ASN A 14 2.24 29.51 0.30
C ASN A 14 2.93 28.77 1.44
N PHE A 15 3.26 27.49 1.26
CA PHE A 15 4.01 26.72 2.26
C PHE A 15 5.38 27.34 2.57
N GLU A 16 6.13 27.73 1.54
CA GLU A 16 7.42 28.43 1.71
C GLU A 16 7.27 29.77 2.41
N HIS A 17 6.28 30.58 2.02
CA HIS A 17 5.94 31.83 2.69
C HIS A 17 5.72 31.59 4.18
N ASN A 18 4.86 30.65 4.54
CA ASN A 18 4.55 30.33 5.94
C ASN A 18 5.77 29.89 6.73
N LEU A 19 6.60 29.02 6.14
CA LEU A 19 7.82 28.54 6.79
C LEU A 19 8.82 29.68 7.01
N ASN A 20 8.91 30.63 6.07
CA ASN A 20 9.76 31.81 6.21
C ASN A 20 9.22 32.82 7.24
N GLU A 21 7.90 32.98 7.35
CA GLU A 21 7.30 33.78 8.43
C GLU A 21 7.60 33.16 9.81
N LEU A 22 7.49 31.83 9.94
CA LEU A 22 7.78 31.14 11.20
C LEU A 22 9.26 31.23 11.59
N LYS A 23 10.18 31.19 10.62
CA LYS A 23 11.62 31.37 10.88
C LYS A 23 11.96 32.70 11.55
N LYS A 24 11.17 33.76 11.35
CA LYS A 24 11.42 35.08 11.96
C LYS A 24 11.27 35.07 13.47
N PHE A 25 10.58 34.08 14.04
CA PHE A 25 10.40 33.91 15.48
C PHE A 25 11.52 33.07 16.11
N LEU A 26 12.39 32.48 15.31
CA LEU A 26 13.43 31.57 15.80
C LEU A 26 14.73 32.33 16.10
N PRO A 27 15.42 32.01 17.21
CA PRO A 27 16.78 32.45 17.42
C PRO A 27 17.71 32.06 16.26
N ALA A 28 18.80 32.81 16.11
CA ALA A 28 19.84 32.45 15.16
C ALA A 28 20.37 31.04 15.46
N ASN A 29 20.53 30.22 14.41
CA ASN A 29 21.00 28.83 14.44
C ASN A 29 20.00 27.77 14.96
N THR A 30 18.77 28.12 15.32
CA THR A 30 17.74 27.11 15.63
C THR A 30 17.34 26.34 14.37
N GLN A 31 17.39 25.02 14.42
CA GLN A 31 16.98 24.16 13.33
C GLN A 31 15.47 23.90 13.34
N ILE A 32 14.92 23.56 12.17
CA ILE A 32 13.51 23.19 12.01
C ILE A 32 13.41 21.70 11.74
N MET A 33 12.51 21.04 12.46
CA MET A 33 11.92 19.77 12.11
C MET A 33 10.54 20.01 11.50
N GLN A 34 10.40 19.73 10.21
CA GLN A 34 9.10 19.82 9.55
C GLN A 34 8.28 18.56 9.87
N ILE A 35 7.08 18.76 10.40
CA ILE A 35 6.18 17.65 10.75
C ILE A 35 5.40 17.26 9.50
N VAL A 36 5.63 16.05 9.01
CA VAL A 36 5.07 15.50 7.77
C VAL A 36 4.29 14.20 7.99
N LYS A 37 3.98 13.87 9.24
CA LYS A 37 3.11 12.74 9.58
C LYS A 37 1.71 12.86 8.96
N ALA A 38 1.02 11.74 8.83
CA ALA A 38 -0.28 11.62 8.18
C ALA A 38 -0.31 12.24 6.77
N ASP A 39 0.69 11.89 5.95
CA ASP A 39 0.89 12.43 4.60
C ASP A 39 0.99 13.98 4.59
N ALA A 40 1.77 14.55 5.51
CA ALA A 40 1.83 15.99 5.78
C ALA A 40 0.44 16.61 6.02
N TYR A 41 -0.32 15.99 6.93
CA TYR A 41 -1.71 16.37 7.22
C TYR A 41 -2.57 16.41 5.94
N GLY A 42 -2.41 15.41 5.07
CA GLY A 42 -3.11 15.29 3.80
C GLY A 42 -2.57 16.15 2.64
N HIS A 43 -1.50 16.92 2.84
CA HIS A 43 -0.90 17.77 1.80
C HIS A 43 0.05 17.01 0.86
N GLY A 44 0.52 15.81 1.22
CA GLY A 44 1.53 15.06 0.48
C GLY A 44 2.90 15.18 1.12
N ALA A 45 3.29 14.16 1.89
CA ALA A 45 4.51 14.18 2.69
C ALA A 45 5.78 14.38 1.84
N PHE A 46 5.88 13.71 0.68
CA PHE A 46 7.04 13.81 -0.19
C PHE A 46 7.27 15.22 -0.73
N GLU A 47 6.22 15.82 -1.30
CA GLU A 47 6.32 17.11 -1.97
C GLU A 47 6.55 18.23 -0.94
N ILE A 48 5.93 18.13 0.24
CA ILE A 48 6.21 19.01 1.37
C ILE A 48 7.64 18.81 1.87
N ALA A 49 8.12 17.57 2.02
CA ALA A 49 9.50 17.30 2.43
C ALA A 49 10.51 17.90 1.43
N LYS A 50 10.32 17.64 0.14
CA LYS A 50 11.15 18.20 -0.94
C LYS A 50 11.17 19.73 -0.92
N LYS A 51 10.01 20.37 -0.73
CA LYS A 51 9.95 21.83 -0.63
C LYS A 51 10.65 22.33 0.64
N SER A 52 10.48 21.63 1.76
CA SER A 52 11.13 21.95 3.03
C SER A 52 12.65 21.90 2.93
N ILE A 53 13.21 20.90 2.24
CA ILE A 53 14.67 20.77 1.99
C ILE A 53 15.20 21.98 1.24
N ARG A 54 14.50 22.43 0.19
CA ARG A 54 14.86 23.65 -0.56
C ARG A 54 14.83 24.89 0.33
N CYS A 55 13.96 24.90 1.33
CA CYS A 55 13.89 25.94 2.35
C CYS A 55 14.92 25.75 3.49
N GLY A 56 15.84 24.79 3.40
CA GLY A 56 16.91 24.56 4.38
C GLY A 56 16.55 23.67 5.57
N VAL A 57 15.40 22.99 5.55
CA VAL A 57 15.01 22.02 6.60
C VAL A 57 15.83 20.74 6.45
N LYS A 58 16.38 20.23 7.56
CA LYS A 58 17.21 19.00 7.61
C LYS A 58 16.62 17.88 8.45
N PHE A 59 15.43 18.09 9.02
CA PHE A 59 14.80 17.18 9.94
C PHE A 59 13.31 17.06 9.62
N PHE A 60 12.78 15.83 9.65
CA PHE A 60 11.37 15.52 9.46
C PHE A 60 10.82 14.72 10.64
N GLY A 61 9.57 15.00 11.00
CA GLY A 61 8.84 14.24 12.02
C GLY A 61 7.68 13.45 11.41
N VAL A 62 7.68 12.13 11.61
CA VAL A 62 6.64 11.18 11.20
C VAL A 62 5.98 10.52 12.41
N ALA A 63 4.84 9.87 12.22
CA ALA A 63 4.12 9.21 13.32
C ALA A 63 4.66 7.80 13.64
N ASN A 64 5.06 7.03 12.62
CA ASN A 64 5.46 5.62 12.72
C ASN A 64 6.58 5.28 11.73
N ALA A 65 7.09 4.04 11.79
CA ALA A 65 8.19 3.60 10.93
C ALA A 65 7.80 3.55 9.44
N ASP A 66 6.55 3.19 9.13
CA ASP A 66 6.06 3.08 7.74
C ASP A 66 6.07 4.42 7.00
N GLU A 67 5.63 5.50 7.64
CA GLU A 67 5.71 6.85 7.07
C GLU A 67 7.16 7.26 6.79
N GLY A 68 8.07 6.94 7.72
CA GLY A 68 9.50 7.21 7.55
C GLY A 68 10.12 6.40 6.42
N ALA A 69 9.77 5.11 6.34
CA ALA A 69 10.20 4.21 5.27
C ALA A 69 9.70 4.67 3.89
N ILE A 70 8.47 5.18 3.77
CA ILE A 70 7.97 5.77 2.52
C ILE A 70 8.80 6.99 2.11
N LEU A 71 9.20 7.85 3.04
CA LEU A 71 10.04 9.01 2.69
C LEU A 71 11.43 8.58 2.21
N ARG A 72 12.01 7.54 2.83
CA ARG A 72 13.28 6.93 2.40
C ARG A 72 13.18 6.32 1.00
N TYR A 73 12.10 5.57 0.74
CA TYR A 73 11.74 5.04 -0.57
C TYR A 73 11.70 6.12 -1.67
N GLN A 74 11.25 7.32 -1.32
CA GLN A 74 11.12 8.45 -2.25
C GLN A 74 12.40 9.29 -2.35
N GLY A 75 13.45 8.92 -1.62
CA GLY A 75 14.77 9.55 -1.66
C GLY A 75 14.98 10.74 -0.75
N ILE A 76 14.21 10.84 0.33
CA ILE A 76 14.51 11.76 1.44
C ILE A 76 15.65 11.15 2.26
N ASN A 77 16.78 11.86 2.34
CA ASN A 77 18.00 11.41 3.04
C ASN A 77 18.23 12.15 4.37
N GLU A 78 17.45 13.19 4.63
CA GLU A 78 17.47 14.01 5.84
C GLU A 78 17.09 13.20 7.10
N GLN A 79 17.32 13.77 8.29
CA GLN A 79 16.99 13.08 9.54
C GLN A 79 15.47 12.91 9.65
N ILE A 80 15.00 11.69 9.98
CA ILE A 80 13.58 11.39 10.17
C ILE A 80 13.39 10.84 11.58
N LEU A 81 12.69 11.58 12.43
CA LEU A 81 12.29 11.16 13.77
C LEU A 81 10.88 10.59 13.75
N ILE A 82 10.72 9.38 14.28
CA ILE A 82 9.43 8.81 14.63
C ILE A 82 9.01 9.43 15.97
N LEU A 83 7.94 10.21 15.97
CA LEU A 83 7.51 11.00 17.14
C LEU A 83 6.72 10.18 18.16
N SER A 84 6.05 9.12 17.72
CA SER A 84 5.28 8.25 18.60
C SER A 84 6.16 7.13 19.15
N PRO A 85 5.83 6.56 20.32
CA PRO A 85 6.43 5.30 20.77
C PRO A 85 6.25 4.23 19.70
N SER A 86 7.33 3.55 19.34
CA SER A 86 7.31 2.47 18.34
C SER A 86 7.09 1.11 19.00
N LEU A 87 6.52 0.17 18.25
CA LEU A 87 6.38 -1.22 18.65
C LEU A 87 7.68 -1.99 18.42
N ILE A 88 7.92 -3.05 19.19
CA ILE A 88 9.08 -3.96 18.99
C ILE A 88 9.09 -4.52 17.56
N SER A 89 7.92 -4.79 16.96
CA SER A 89 7.79 -5.25 15.58
C SER A 89 8.24 -4.23 14.52
N GLU A 90 8.39 -2.95 14.89
CA GLU A 90 8.87 -1.90 13.98
C GLU A 90 10.41 -1.77 13.97
N ILE A 91 11.13 -2.43 14.89
CA ILE A 91 12.59 -2.29 15.05
C ILE A 91 13.34 -2.57 13.75
N ASP A 92 13.02 -3.65 13.05
CA ASP A 92 13.70 -3.99 11.79
C ASP A 92 13.50 -2.89 10.75
N SER A 93 12.27 -2.36 10.64
CA SER A 93 11.95 -1.25 9.74
C SER A 93 12.73 0.01 10.11
N ILE A 94 12.84 0.33 11.41
CA ILE A 94 13.60 1.48 11.91
C ILE A 94 15.07 1.38 11.51
N ILE A 95 15.69 0.22 11.76
CA ILE A 95 17.11 -0.03 11.48
C ILE A 95 17.38 0.01 9.98
N GLU A 96 16.59 -0.74 9.19
CA GLU A 96 16.75 -0.84 7.74
C GLU A 96 16.68 0.52 7.03
N ASN A 97 15.88 1.45 7.57
CA ASN A 97 15.60 2.74 6.92
C ASN A 97 16.34 3.90 7.57
N ASN A 98 17.23 3.61 8.53
CA ASN A 98 17.98 4.63 9.26
C ASN A 98 17.05 5.74 9.79
N LEU A 99 16.01 5.31 10.50
CA LEU A 99 15.05 6.19 11.18
C LEU A 99 15.52 6.40 12.63
N ILE A 100 15.21 7.57 13.18
CA ILE A 100 15.50 7.91 14.58
C ILE A 100 14.23 7.60 15.38
N PRO A 101 14.22 6.58 16.25
CA PRO A 101 13.06 6.31 17.08
C PRO A 101 12.99 7.24 18.29
N THR A 102 11.77 7.51 18.74
CA THR A 102 11.54 8.08 20.07
C THR A 102 11.60 6.98 21.12
N ILE A 103 12.34 7.21 22.20
CA ILE A 103 12.42 6.32 23.34
C ILE A 103 11.58 6.88 24.49
N SER A 104 10.62 6.07 24.94
CA SER A 104 9.76 6.33 26.09
C SER A 104 9.56 5.13 27.00
N SER A 105 10.20 3.99 26.69
CA SER A 105 10.22 2.80 27.55
C SER A 105 11.60 2.13 27.50
N ILE A 106 12.01 1.54 28.61
CA ILE A 106 13.30 0.82 28.69
C ILE A 106 13.24 -0.49 27.90
N GLU A 107 12.12 -1.21 27.98
CA GLU A 107 11.93 -2.48 27.26
C GLU A 107 12.12 -2.35 25.74
N PHE A 108 11.57 -1.29 25.13
CA PHE A 108 11.77 -1.02 23.71
C PHE A 108 13.23 -0.68 23.42
N ALA A 109 13.87 0.13 24.28
CA ALA A 109 15.27 0.48 24.12
C ALA A 109 16.20 -0.74 24.24
N GLU A 110 15.96 -1.65 25.18
CA GLU A 110 16.69 -2.91 25.33
C GLU A 110 16.55 -3.78 24.08
N SER A 111 15.33 -3.91 23.57
CA SER A 111 15.03 -4.67 22.35
C SER A 111 15.75 -4.07 21.14
N LEU A 112 15.69 -2.74 20.98
CA LEU A 112 16.38 -2.01 19.92
C LEU A 112 17.91 -2.18 20.03
N ASN A 113 18.46 -2.00 21.22
CA ASN A 113 19.88 -2.16 21.49
C ASN A 113 20.38 -3.57 21.14
N LYS A 114 19.58 -4.60 21.41
CA LYS A 114 19.92 -6.00 21.10
C LYS A 114 19.88 -6.29 19.61
N SER A 115 18.93 -5.71 18.87
CA SER A 115 18.79 -5.92 17.41
C SER A 115 19.75 -5.07 16.58
N ALA A 116 20.32 -4.02 17.17
CA ALA A 116 21.23 -3.10 16.50
C ALA A 116 22.60 -3.75 16.23
N ASN A 117 23.01 -3.78 14.96
CA ASN A 117 24.37 -4.18 14.55
C ASN A 117 25.34 -2.99 14.43
N GLN A 118 24.83 -1.77 14.61
CA GLN A 118 25.58 -0.51 14.57
C GLN A 118 24.91 0.48 15.52
N GLU A 119 25.62 1.53 15.91
CA GLU A 119 25.07 2.57 16.78
C GLU A 119 23.85 3.27 16.15
N ILE A 120 22.73 3.31 16.87
CA ILE A 120 21.46 3.90 16.45
C ILE A 120 21.22 5.19 17.21
N LYS A 121 20.95 6.27 16.46
CA LYS A 121 20.53 7.56 17.02
C LYS A 121 19.12 7.47 17.56
N ILE A 122 18.93 7.95 18.80
CA ILE A 122 17.63 7.98 19.46
C ILE A 122 17.33 9.38 20.00
N HIS A 123 16.04 9.69 20.10
CA HIS A 123 15.56 10.86 20.84
C HIS A 123 14.73 10.42 22.04
N ILE A 124 15.02 10.95 23.22
CA ILE A 124 14.28 10.60 24.45
C ILE A 124 13.12 11.57 24.62
N ASN A 125 11.91 11.05 24.77
CA ASN A 125 10.73 11.85 25.09
C ASN A 125 10.50 11.88 26.60
N ILE A 126 10.29 13.08 27.14
CA ILE A 126 9.98 13.32 28.55
C ILE A 126 8.58 13.89 28.64
N ASP A 127 7.73 13.27 29.44
CA ASP A 127 6.41 13.80 29.74
C ASP A 127 6.49 14.81 30.88
N THR A 128 6.34 16.09 30.51
CA THR A 128 6.39 17.23 31.44
C THR A 128 5.00 17.70 31.89
N GLY A 129 3.93 17.07 31.37
CA GLY A 129 2.55 17.48 31.64
C GLY A 129 1.56 17.20 30.50
N MET A 130 1.96 16.56 29.41
CA MET A 130 1.00 16.21 28.36
C MET A 130 0.20 14.95 28.69
N GLY A 131 0.79 14.01 29.43
CA GLY A 131 0.14 12.76 29.82
C GLY A 131 -0.05 11.77 28.66
N ARG A 132 0.70 11.92 27.57
CA ARG A 132 0.49 11.16 26.32
C ARG A 132 1.56 10.09 26.07
N SER A 133 2.82 10.48 26.20
CA SER A 133 3.97 9.60 25.96
C SER A 133 5.24 10.24 26.52
N GLY A 134 6.26 9.41 26.72
CA GLY A 134 7.55 9.82 27.28
C GLY A 134 7.74 9.26 28.69
N PHE A 135 8.97 9.30 29.18
CA PHE A 135 9.24 9.03 30.59
C PHE A 135 8.64 10.14 31.43
N TYR A 136 7.93 9.78 32.49
CA TYR A 136 7.39 10.76 33.42
C TYR A 136 8.54 11.60 34.01
N TYR A 137 8.37 12.92 34.09
CA TYR A 137 9.48 13.84 34.39
C TYR A 137 10.28 13.45 35.63
N SER A 138 9.63 12.96 36.70
CA SER A 138 10.33 12.60 37.94
C SER A 138 11.21 11.35 37.82
N GLU A 139 10.96 10.49 36.84
CA GLU A 139 11.73 9.28 36.58
C GLU A 139 12.74 9.46 35.43
N ALA A 140 12.60 10.53 34.64
CA ALA A 140 13.33 10.72 33.40
C ALA A 140 14.86 10.67 33.58
N LEU A 141 15.39 11.27 34.65
CA LEU A 141 16.83 11.27 34.93
C LEU A 141 17.38 9.84 35.13
N GLU A 142 16.69 9.02 35.91
CA GLU A 142 17.06 7.62 36.15
C GLU A 142 17.03 6.83 34.84
N LYS A 143 15.97 6.97 34.05
CA LYS A 143 15.81 6.26 32.78
C LYS A 143 16.87 6.68 31.75
N ILE A 144 17.19 7.97 31.66
CA ILE A 144 18.28 8.48 30.81
C ILE A 144 19.62 7.85 31.21
N GLN A 145 19.91 7.74 32.51
CA GLN A 145 21.14 7.09 32.99
C GLN A 145 21.18 5.58 32.65
N GLN A 146 20.05 4.89 32.64
CA GLN A 146 19.97 3.50 32.19
C GLN A 146 20.26 3.39 30.69
N LEU A 147 19.64 4.24 29.87
CA LEU A 147 19.83 4.27 28.42
C LEU A 147 21.30 4.55 28.03
N ARG A 148 22.00 5.39 28.79
CA ARG A 148 23.44 5.66 28.57
C ARG A 148 24.35 4.44 28.71
N LYS A 149 23.90 3.38 29.36
CA LYS A 149 24.65 2.13 29.51
C LYS A 149 24.47 1.19 28.31
N MET A 150 23.58 1.51 27.38
CA MET A 150 23.29 0.71 26.19
C MET A 150 24.25 1.09 25.06
N GLU A 151 25.17 0.18 24.73
CA GLU A 151 26.31 0.45 23.84
C GLU A 151 25.92 0.74 22.39
N ASN A 152 24.77 0.24 21.93
CA ASN A 152 24.33 0.44 20.55
C ASN A 152 23.37 1.64 20.39
N LEU A 153 23.11 2.42 21.44
CA LEU A 153 22.19 3.56 21.40
C LEU A 153 22.91 4.88 21.64
N GLN A 154 22.86 5.77 20.65
CA GLN A 154 23.33 7.14 20.76
C GLN A 154 22.18 8.08 21.12
N ILE A 155 22.22 8.65 22.33
CA ILE A 155 21.28 9.72 22.72
C ILE A 155 21.62 11.00 21.93
N GLU A 156 21.00 11.16 20.75
CA GLU A 156 21.22 12.32 19.89
C GLU A 156 20.39 13.52 20.38
N GLY A 157 19.17 13.28 20.88
CA GLY A 157 18.30 14.34 21.33
C GLY A 157 17.41 14.00 22.52
N ILE A 158 16.90 15.05 23.16
CA ILE A 158 15.91 14.96 24.24
C ILE A 158 14.82 15.97 23.97
N PHE A 159 13.57 15.57 24.20
CA PHE A 159 12.43 16.42 23.92
C PHE A 159 11.25 16.23 24.84
N SER A 160 10.37 17.23 24.82
CA SER A 160 9.02 17.15 25.38
C SER A 160 8.01 17.77 24.41
N HIS A 161 6.73 17.87 24.79
CA HIS A 161 5.68 18.49 23.99
C HIS A 161 4.72 19.30 24.86
N PHE A 162 4.41 20.52 24.44
CA PHE A 162 3.41 21.34 25.11
C PHE A 162 2.00 20.79 24.87
N SER A 163 1.18 20.79 25.93
CA SER A 163 -0.24 20.42 25.85
C SER A 163 -1.11 21.59 25.35
N ALA A 164 -0.78 22.82 25.75
CA ALA A 164 -1.66 23.97 25.64
C ALA A 164 -0.92 25.28 25.27
N ALA A 165 0.14 25.19 24.45
CA ALA A 165 0.92 26.36 23.99
C ALA A 165 0.12 27.42 23.21
N GLU A 166 -1.14 27.11 22.89
CA GLU A 166 -2.06 27.93 22.12
C GLU A 166 -2.89 28.86 23.01
N ASN A 167 -3.19 28.43 24.25
CA ASN A 167 -4.22 29.06 25.09
C ASN A 167 -3.94 29.02 26.61
N ASP A 168 -2.89 28.36 27.09
CA ASP A 168 -2.52 28.30 28.51
C ASP A 168 -1.03 28.57 28.72
N GLU A 169 -0.69 29.86 28.90
CA GLU A 169 0.69 30.32 29.08
C GLU A 169 1.29 29.82 30.40
N GLU A 170 0.50 29.78 31.48
CA GLU A 170 0.95 29.33 32.80
C GLU A 170 1.35 27.86 32.77
N TYR A 171 0.50 27.01 32.19
CA TYR A 171 0.80 25.58 32.05
C TYR A 171 1.98 25.34 31.11
N THR A 172 2.09 26.10 30.03
CA THR A 172 3.23 26.03 29.10
C THR A 172 4.54 26.39 29.80
N LYS A 173 4.53 27.44 30.64
CA LYS A 173 5.68 27.81 31.46
C LYS A 173 6.04 26.71 32.46
N PHE A 174 5.06 26.13 33.13
CA PHE A 174 5.25 25.01 34.05
C PHE A 174 5.88 23.78 33.38
N GLN A 175 5.43 23.40 32.18
CA GLN A 175 6.06 22.33 31.40
C GLN A 175 7.51 22.67 31.02
N THR A 176 7.78 23.94 30.70
CA THR A 176 9.12 24.43 30.34
C THR A 176 10.07 24.33 31.53
N GLU A 177 9.65 24.77 32.71
CA GLU A 177 10.45 24.71 33.95
C GLU A 177 10.79 23.27 34.33
N ARG A 178 9.81 22.35 34.26
CA ARG A 178 10.04 20.92 34.48
C ARG A 178 11.06 20.33 33.50
N PHE A 179 10.98 20.71 32.23
CA PHE A 179 11.90 20.22 31.22
C PHE A 179 13.32 20.73 31.49
N GLN A 180 13.47 22.03 31.79
CA GLN A 180 14.76 22.66 32.09
C GLN A 180 15.41 22.03 33.33
N GLN A 181 14.64 21.77 34.39
CA GLN A 181 15.15 21.10 35.59
C GLN A 181 15.79 19.74 35.28
N ILE A 182 15.22 18.95 34.36
CA ILE A 182 15.83 17.69 33.96
C ILE A 182 17.11 17.93 33.15
N LEU A 183 17.11 18.90 32.22
CA LEU A 183 18.29 19.24 31.41
C LEU A 183 19.46 19.70 32.29
N ASP A 184 19.20 20.52 33.31
CA ASP A 184 20.23 21.05 34.22
C ASP A 184 20.89 19.94 35.07
N LEU A 185 20.19 18.83 35.30
CA LEU A 185 20.70 17.67 36.03
C LEU A 185 21.47 16.67 35.15
N LEU A 186 21.50 16.87 33.83
CA LEU A 186 22.27 16.00 32.93
C LEU A 186 23.77 16.30 33.05
N ASN A 187 24.56 15.24 33.20
CA ASN A 187 26.02 15.30 33.17
C ASN A 187 26.60 15.19 31.74
N PHE A 188 25.78 15.40 30.72
CA PHE A 188 26.17 15.46 29.31
C PHE A 188 25.21 16.41 28.58
N GLN A 189 25.64 16.91 27.42
CA GLN A 189 24.81 17.80 26.61
C GLN A 189 24.28 17.06 25.38
N PRO A 190 22.96 16.81 25.28
CA PRO A 190 22.36 16.26 24.06
C PRO A 190 22.61 17.21 22.87
N LYS A 191 22.79 16.64 21.68
CA LYS A 191 23.00 17.45 20.47
C LYS A 191 21.74 18.24 20.11
N TYR A 192 20.56 17.63 20.27
CA TYR A 192 19.28 18.29 20.01
C TYR A 192 18.40 18.36 21.25
N ILE A 193 17.90 19.56 21.54
CA ILE A 193 16.92 19.82 22.58
C ILE A 193 15.72 20.51 21.93
N HIS A 194 14.52 19.94 22.09
CA HIS A 194 13.33 20.50 21.47
C HIS A 194 12.06 20.33 22.30
N ILE A 195 11.21 21.35 22.35
CA ILE A 195 9.92 21.28 23.06
C ILE A 195 8.79 21.94 22.28
N ALA A 196 9.06 23.07 21.65
CA ALA A 196 8.09 23.86 20.92
C ALA A 196 7.48 23.10 19.71
N ASN A 197 6.15 23.05 19.70
CA ASN A 197 5.36 22.83 18.48
C ASN A 197 5.20 24.18 17.73
N SER A 198 4.44 24.21 16.63
CA SER A 198 4.32 25.44 15.83
C SER A 198 3.75 26.63 16.61
N SER A 199 2.81 26.42 17.53
CA SER A 199 2.24 27.48 18.36
C SER A 199 3.23 27.96 19.42
N GLY A 200 3.94 27.02 20.07
CA GLY A 200 5.00 27.32 21.03
C GLY A 200 6.19 28.08 20.45
N VAL A 201 6.43 28.01 19.13
CA VAL A 201 7.42 28.86 18.45
C VAL A 201 7.07 30.36 18.55
N ILE A 202 5.77 30.68 18.59
CA ILE A 202 5.27 32.06 18.60
C ILE A 202 4.99 32.53 20.02
N THR A 203 4.53 31.62 20.89
CA THR A 203 4.04 31.96 22.23
C THR A 203 5.07 31.78 23.34
N SER A 204 6.15 31.02 23.11
CA SER A 204 7.12 30.69 24.15
C SER A 204 8.57 30.98 23.74
N LYS A 205 9.35 31.55 24.66
CA LYS A 205 10.80 31.77 24.48
C LYS A 205 11.59 30.61 25.08
N ASN A 206 11.91 29.61 24.25
CA ASN A 206 12.67 28.42 24.67
C ASN A 206 14.13 28.51 24.19
N GLU A 207 14.92 29.42 24.76
CA GLU A 207 16.30 29.71 24.30
C GLU A 207 17.27 28.53 24.45
N PHE A 208 16.98 27.59 25.36
CA PHE A 208 17.73 26.35 25.55
C PHE A 208 17.51 25.34 24.41
N ALA A 209 16.45 25.48 23.62
CA ALA A 209 16.10 24.56 22.55
C ALA A 209 16.73 24.97 21.21
N ASN A 210 17.40 24.05 20.55
CA ASN A 210 18.08 24.27 19.27
C ASN A 210 17.39 23.60 18.07
N LEU A 211 16.26 22.94 18.30
CA LEU A 211 15.39 22.35 17.28
C LEU A 211 13.93 22.65 17.61
N VAL A 212 13.13 23.01 16.60
CA VAL A 212 11.68 23.27 16.75
C VAL A 212 10.86 22.39 15.83
N ARG A 213 9.65 22.01 16.26
CA ARG A 213 8.77 21.10 15.52
C ARG A 213 7.62 21.88 14.89
N ILE A 214 7.73 22.15 13.60
CA ILE A 214 6.75 22.98 12.88
C ILE A 214 5.75 22.09 12.14
N GLY A 215 4.48 22.18 12.54
CA GLY A 215 3.36 21.45 11.95
C GLY A 215 2.31 22.39 11.37
N LEU A 216 1.13 22.47 12.01
CA LEU A 216 -0.08 23.04 11.42
C LEU A 216 0.07 24.46 10.87
N LEU A 217 0.79 25.34 11.57
CA LEU A 217 0.99 26.72 11.11
C LEU A 217 1.76 26.80 9.78
N SER A 218 2.68 25.86 9.47
CA SER A 218 3.36 25.86 8.16
C SER A 218 2.40 25.58 7.00
N TYR A 219 1.28 24.93 7.27
CA TYR A 219 0.22 24.67 6.30
C TYR A 219 -0.80 25.81 6.20
N GLY A 220 -0.58 26.90 6.95
CA GLY A 220 -1.36 28.12 6.86
C GLY A 220 -2.66 28.12 7.64
N ILE A 221 -2.76 27.25 8.64
CA ILE A 221 -3.99 27.01 9.41
C ILE A 221 -3.75 27.43 10.85
N TYR A 222 -4.59 28.32 11.37
CA TYR A 222 -4.47 28.83 12.74
C TYR A 222 -5.17 27.89 13.72
N THR A 223 -4.54 27.67 14.87
CA THR A 223 -5.14 26.92 16.00
C THR A 223 -6.02 27.80 16.87
N ASP A 224 -5.69 29.09 16.95
CA ASP A 224 -6.42 30.11 17.69
C ASP A 224 -6.43 31.44 16.90
N ASP A 225 -7.48 32.24 17.08
CA ASP A 225 -7.64 33.52 16.38
C ASP A 225 -6.58 34.55 16.79
N TYR A 226 -6.10 34.51 18.04
CA TYR A 226 -5.01 35.38 18.53
C TYR A 226 -3.73 35.28 17.67
N LEU A 227 -3.42 34.09 17.14
CA LEU A 227 -2.24 33.91 16.31
C LEU A 227 -2.31 34.69 14.98
N LYS A 228 -3.51 35.02 14.49
CA LYS A 228 -3.72 35.80 13.25
C LYS A 228 -3.20 37.23 13.37
N GLU A 229 -3.11 37.75 14.60
CA GLU A 229 -2.57 39.07 14.89
C GLU A 229 -1.03 39.05 14.88
N LYS A 230 -0.42 37.92 15.26
CA LYS A 230 1.03 37.77 15.37
C LYS A 230 1.73 37.39 14.08
N ILE A 231 1.10 36.56 13.24
CA ILE A 231 1.73 36.01 12.04
C ILE A 231 0.72 35.98 10.89
N LYS A 232 1.19 36.32 9.68
CA LYS A 232 0.38 36.31 8.45
C LYS A 232 0.70 35.08 7.61
N LEU A 233 -0.05 34.02 7.85
CA LEU A 233 0.03 32.75 7.15
C LEU A 233 -1.02 32.66 6.04
N LYS A 234 -0.71 31.87 5.02
CA LYS A 234 -1.53 31.61 3.84
C LYS A 234 -1.87 30.12 3.77
N PRO A 235 -3.16 29.73 3.70
CA PRO A 235 -3.56 28.34 3.53
C PRO A 235 -2.84 27.67 2.35
N VAL A 236 -2.37 26.45 2.57
CA VAL A 236 -1.63 25.67 1.56
C VAL A 236 -2.56 24.79 0.72
N MET A 237 -3.62 24.23 1.33
CA MET A 237 -4.57 23.35 0.64
C MET A 237 -5.80 24.11 0.16
N THR A 238 -6.26 23.76 -1.05
CA THR A 238 -7.59 24.13 -1.57
C THR A 238 -8.27 22.88 -2.12
N PHE A 239 -9.48 22.57 -1.66
CA PHE A 239 -10.27 21.43 -2.13
C PHE A 239 -11.43 21.89 -3.00
N LYS A 240 -11.54 21.31 -4.19
CA LYS A 240 -12.49 21.71 -5.22
C LYS A 240 -13.28 20.51 -5.75
N SER A 241 -14.48 20.78 -6.21
CA SER A 241 -15.34 19.86 -6.96
C SER A 241 -16.08 20.62 -8.06
N ARG A 242 -17.06 19.96 -8.69
CA ARG A 242 -17.87 20.54 -9.76
C ARG A 242 -19.34 20.28 -9.54
N ILE A 243 -20.18 21.17 -10.06
CA ILE A 243 -21.62 20.91 -10.13
C ILE A 243 -21.86 19.72 -11.06
N SER A 244 -22.41 18.62 -10.53
CA SER A 244 -22.81 17.45 -11.34
C SER A 244 -24.26 17.54 -11.81
N GLN A 245 -25.12 18.16 -11.01
CA GLN A 245 -26.54 18.31 -11.34
C GLN A 245 -27.08 19.62 -10.77
N ILE A 246 -28.07 20.19 -11.44
CA ILE A 246 -28.88 21.33 -10.95
C ILE A 246 -30.33 20.87 -10.89
N LYS A 247 -31.00 21.18 -9.77
CA LYS A 247 -32.39 20.80 -9.49
C LYS A 247 -33.14 21.98 -8.88
N PHE A 248 -34.46 21.85 -8.86
CA PHE A 248 -35.36 22.76 -8.16
C PHE A 248 -36.14 21.99 -7.10
N ALA A 249 -36.44 22.65 -6.00
CA ALA A 249 -37.35 22.16 -4.96
C ALA A 249 -38.40 23.24 -4.71
N GLU A 250 -39.67 22.85 -4.65
CA GLU A 250 -40.76 23.73 -4.25
C GLU A 250 -40.79 23.87 -2.71
N LYS A 251 -41.69 24.71 -2.20
CA LYS A 251 -41.95 24.77 -0.77
C LYS A 251 -42.40 23.39 -0.26
N ASP A 252 -41.93 23.01 0.92
CA ASP A 252 -42.20 21.76 1.65
C ASP A 252 -41.54 20.49 1.07
N ASP A 253 -40.80 20.61 -0.05
CA ASP A 253 -39.96 19.52 -0.57
C ASP A 253 -38.78 19.23 0.37
N ALA A 254 -38.45 17.95 0.53
CA ALA A 254 -37.32 17.51 1.35
C ALA A 254 -36.09 17.19 0.50
N ILE A 255 -34.90 17.49 1.04
CA ILE A 255 -33.61 17.23 0.37
C ILE A 255 -32.72 16.34 1.24
N GLY A 256 -32.24 15.24 0.65
CA GLY A 256 -31.32 14.29 1.27
C GLY A 256 -31.95 13.35 2.30
N TYR A 257 -31.10 12.57 2.97
CA TYR A 257 -31.53 11.55 3.92
C TYR A 257 -32.31 12.10 5.12
N ASN A 258 -33.29 11.31 5.58
CA ASN A 258 -34.14 11.58 6.75
C ASN A 258 -34.89 12.91 6.72
N ARG A 259 -35.00 13.56 5.54
CA ARG A 259 -35.70 14.84 5.36
C ARG A 259 -35.23 15.92 6.35
N THR A 260 -33.94 15.93 6.69
CA THR A 260 -33.38 16.90 7.64
C THR A 260 -33.39 18.33 7.14
N TYR A 261 -33.50 18.51 5.82
CA TYR A 261 -33.78 19.80 5.20
C TYR A 261 -35.14 19.72 4.50
N ILE A 262 -36.01 20.66 4.85
CA ILE A 262 -37.30 20.89 4.21
C ILE A 262 -37.28 22.33 3.70
N SER A 263 -37.51 22.52 2.41
CA SER A 263 -37.46 23.84 1.81
C SER A 263 -38.64 24.68 2.28
N ASN A 264 -38.40 25.90 2.75
CA ASN A 264 -39.46 26.82 3.16
C ASN A 264 -40.01 27.69 2.01
N LYS A 265 -39.41 27.59 0.82
CA LYS A 265 -39.75 28.32 -0.40
C LYS A 265 -39.29 27.55 -1.64
N LYS A 266 -39.60 28.05 -2.82
CA LYS A 266 -38.97 27.54 -4.05
C LYS A 266 -37.48 27.88 -4.05
N ILE A 267 -36.62 26.87 -4.20
CA ILE A 267 -35.16 27.01 -4.25
C ILE A 267 -34.56 26.33 -5.47
N LYS A 268 -33.39 26.84 -5.89
CA LYS A 268 -32.51 26.19 -6.87
C LYS A 268 -31.32 25.60 -6.12
N TYR A 269 -31.05 24.31 -6.29
CA TYR A 269 -29.94 23.65 -5.61
C TYR A 269 -29.09 22.83 -6.59
N ALA A 270 -27.82 22.64 -6.25
CA ALA A 270 -26.89 21.84 -7.02
C ALA A 270 -26.44 20.61 -6.23
N ILE A 271 -26.12 19.54 -6.96
CA ILE A 271 -25.45 18.35 -6.41
C ILE A 271 -23.98 18.43 -6.77
N LEU A 272 -23.12 18.20 -5.78
CA LEU A 272 -21.69 18.01 -5.98
C LEU A 272 -21.36 16.52 -5.78
N PRO A 273 -20.50 15.93 -6.64
CA PRO A 273 -20.11 14.53 -6.55
C PRO A 273 -18.98 14.35 -5.54
N ILE A 274 -19.18 14.81 -4.31
CA ILE A 274 -18.30 14.58 -3.15
C ILE A 274 -19.13 14.30 -1.90
N GLY A 275 -18.60 13.51 -0.97
CA GLY A 275 -19.23 13.27 0.32
C GLY A 275 -18.24 12.92 1.42
N TYR A 276 -18.70 12.26 2.48
CA TYR A 276 -17.83 11.90 3.61
C TYR A 276 -16.75 10.87 3.25
N ALA A 277 -16.94 10.06 2.20
CA ALA A 277 -15.88 9.18 1.69
C ALA A 277 -14.74 9.95 1.01
N ASP A 278 -15.01 11.18 0.55
CA ASP A 278 -14.00 12.12 0.04
C ASP A 278 -13.39 13.00 1.14
N GLY A 279 -13.87 12.86 2.37
CA GLY A 279 -13.42 13.59 3.55
C GLY A 279 -14.16 14.88 3.84
N TYR A 280 -15.27 15.16 3.14
CA TYR A 280 -16.16 16.26 3.54
C TYR A 280 -17.03 15.79 4.72
N ASP A 281 -16.74 16.28 5.91
CA ASP A 281 -17.23 15.73 7.18
C ASP A 281 -18.78 15.62 7.22
N PHE A 282 -19.28 14.49 7.71
CA PHE A 282 -20.71 14.26 7.89
C PHE A 282 -21.36 15.31 8.81
N LEU A 283 -20.62 15.82 9.80
CA LEU A 283 -21.09 16.83 10.76
C LEU A 283 -21.30 18.21 10.13
N LEU A 284 -20.86 18.42 8.89
CA LEU A 284 -21.19 19.61 8.09
C LEU A 284 -22.60 19.55 7.47
N SER A 285 -23.36 18.47 7.70
CA SER A 285 -24.78 18.39 7.30
C SER A 285 -25.58 19.60 7.80
N ASN A 286 -26.25 20.32 6.90
CA ASN A 286 -26.99 21.57 7.15
C ASN A 286 -26.19 22.75 7.74
N LYS A 287 -24.85 22.65 7.81
CA LYS A 287 -23.99 23.66 8.43
C LYS A 287 -22.88 24.14 7.50
N GLY A 288 -22.37 23.23 6.68
CA GLY A 288 -21.25 23.46 5.79
C GLY A 288 -21.50 24.59 4.80
N LYS A 289 -20.41 25.21 4.36
CA LYS A 289 -20.41 26.25 3.35
C LYS A 289 -19.46 25.88 2.23
N VAL A 290 -19.79 26.30 1.02
CA VAL A 290 -18.95 26.19 -0.17
C VAL A 290 -18.98 27.52 -0.93
N LEU A 291 -18.04 27.72 -1.86
CA LEU A 291 -17.92 28.94 -2.65
C LEU A 291 -18.05 28.64 -4.15
N ILE A 292 -18.92 29.38 -4.82
CA ILE A 292 -19.16 29.32 -6.27
C ILE A 292 -19.27 30.75 -6.80
N GLN A 293 -18.52 31.12 -7.85
CA GLN A 293 -18.50 32.49 -8.39
C GLN A 293 -18.32 33.57 -7.30
N ASN A 294 -17.44 33.33 -6.32
CA ASN A 294 -17.22 34.20 -5.15
C ASN A 294 -18.46 34.44 -4.26
N LYS A 295 -19.50 33.62 -4.39
CA LYS A 295 -20.70 33.61 -3.53
C LYS A 295 -20.71 32.37 -2.65
N LEU A 296 -21.02 32.58 -1.37
CA LEU A 296 -21.17 31.50 -0.40
C LEU A 296 -22.52 30.79 -0.58
N CYS A 297 -22.47 29.47 -0.63
CA CYS A 297 -23.61 28.58 -0.72
C CYS A 297 -23.64 27.68 0.52
N ASN A 298 -24.83 27.48 1.09
CA ASN A 298 -25.00 26.57 2.22
C ASN A 298 -25.15 25.14 1.73
N VAL A 299 -24.55 24.18 2.45
CA VAL A 299 -24.84 22.76 2.31
C VAL A 299 -26.21 22.50 2.92
N ILE A 300 -27.11 21.89 2.15
CA ILE A 300 -28.49 21.60 2.55
C ILE A 300 -28.74 20.10 2.56
N GLY A 301 -29.37 19.62 3.63
CA GLY A 301 -29.56 18.19 3.89
C GLY A 301 -28.33 17.51 4.47
N LYS A 302 -28.43 16.18 4.63
CA LYS A 302 -27.31 15.36 5.11
C LYS A 302 -26.24 15.20 4.04
N VAL A 303 -24.99 15.32 4.45
CA VAL A 303 -23.83 14.90 3.65
C VAL A 303 -23.92 13.39 3.46
N SER A 304 -23.93 12.93 2.20
CA SER A 304 -23.98 11.51 1.85
C SER A 304 -22.57 10.96 1.62
N MET A 305 -22.44 9.66 1.31
CA MET A 305 -21.14 9.03 1.08
C MET A 305 -20.36 9.70 -0.05
N ASP A 306 -21.04 9.97 -1.16
CA ASP A 306 -20.42 10.42 -2.41
C ASP A 306 -20.98 11.73 -2.97
N MET A 307 -21.99 12.31 -2.31
CA MET A 307 -22.69 13.50 -2.79
C MET A 307 -23.12 14.44 -1.67
N ILE A 308 -23.11 15.74 -1.97
CA ILE A 308 -23.74 16.78 -1.16
C ILE A 308 -24.68 17.64 -2.01
N ALA A 309 -25.69 18.23 -1.39
CA ALA A 309 -26.54 19.24 -2.01
C ALA A 309 -26.22 20.62 -1.44
N ILE A 310 -26.23 21.63 -2.30
CA ILE A 310 -25.93 23.02 -1.95
C ILE A 310 -27.00 23.96 -2.49
N ASP A 311 -27.40 24.96 -1.71
CA ASP A 311 -28.33 26.00 -2.15
C ASP A 311 -27.60 27.00 -3.06
N ILE A 312 -28.04 27.10 -4.31
CA ILE A 312 -27.50 28.01 -5.34
C ILE A 312 -28.57 29.01 -5.82
N SER A 313 -29.59 29.28 -5.01
CA SER A 313 -30.68 30.18 -5.36
C SER A 313 -30.20 31.60 -5.71
N ASP A 314 -29.12 32.06 -5.05
CA ASP A 314 -28.50 33.37 -5.31
C ASP A 314 -27.51 33.37 -6.49
N ILE A 315 -27.42 32.26 -7.23
CA ILE A 315 -26.55 32.06 -8.40
C ILE A 315 -27.40 31.59 -9.60
N PRO A 316 -28.19 32.48 -10.22
CA PRO A 316 -29.12 32.11 -11.29
C PRO A 316 -28.39 31.50 -12.49
N ASN A 317 -27.16 31.95 -12.76
CA ASN A 317 -26.35 31.54 -13.90
C ASN A 317 -25.43 30.34 -13.64
N ALA A 318 -25.55 29.65 -12.49
CA ALA A 318 -24.77 28.45 -12.20
C ALA A 318 -24.97 27.36 -13.26
N LYS A 319 -23.89 26.70 -13.68
CA LYS A 319 -23.90 25.67 -14.74
C LYS A 319 -23.30 24.34 -14.28
N ILE A 320 -23.76 23.23 -14.86
CA ILE A 320 -23.12 21.92 -14.68
C ILE A 320 -21.67 22.00 -15.17
N GLY A 321 -20.75 21.37 -14.43
CA GLY A 321 -19.32 21.38 -14.68
C GLY A 321 -18.57 22.58 -14.08
N GLU A 322 -19.28 23.54 -13.49
CA GLU A 322 -18.69 24.70 -12.85
C GLU A 322 -17.95 24.33 -11.56
N ASP A 323 -16.77 24.94 -11.36
CA ASP A 323 -15.91 24.67 -10.21
C ASP A 323 -16.51 25.24 -8.92
N VAL A 324 -16.40 24.46 -7.85
CA VAL A 324 -16.89 24.78 -6.51
C VAL A 324 -15.74 24.60 -5.53
N VAL A 325 -15.45 25.61 -4.72
CA VAL A 325 -14.41 25.54 -3.68
C VAL A 325 -15.06 25.13 -2.36
N LEU A 326 -14.61 24.01 -1.81
CA LEU A 326 -15.13 23.44 -0.57
C LEU A 326 -14.28 23.79 0.64
N LEU A 327 -12.98 23.95 0.43
CA LEU A 327 -12.01 24.39 1.43
C LEU A 327 -10.95 25.23 0.72
N GLY A 328 -10.58 26.39 1.25
CA GLY A 328 -9.56 27.24 0.62
C GLY A 328 -9.41 28.60 1.29
N ASP A 329 -8.63 29.48 0.64
CA ASP A 329 -8.34 30.85 1.12
C ASP A 329 -9.21 31.92 0.45
N ASP A 330 -10.01 31.56 -0.57
CA ASP A 330 -10.84 32.50 -1.34
C ASP A 330 -11.91 33.20 -0.49
N ASN A 331 -12.29 32.61 0.64
CA ASN A 331 -13.20 33.21 1.61
C ASN A 331 -12.96 32.62 3.00
N ASP A 332 -12.99 33.46 4.05
CA ASP A 332 -12.77 33.01 5.43
C ASP A 332 -13.75 31.91 5.85
N ALA A 333 -15.00 31.93 5.40
CA ALA A 333 -16.01 30.96 5.80
C ALA A 333 -15.72 29.52 5.36
N ILE A 334 -14.81 29.33 4.38
CA ILE A 334 -14.40 28.00 3.89
C ILE A 334 -12.96 27.65 4.27
N LYS A 335 -12.32 28.42 5.15
CA LYS A 335 -11.04 28.03 5.77
C LYS A 335 -11.25 26.83 6.67
N ALA A 336 -10.24 25.97 6.78
CA ALA A 336 -10.32 24.72 7.52
C ALA A 336 -10.81 24.94 8.97
N GLU A 337 -10.16 25.87 9.68
CA GLU A 337 -10.48 26.22 11.07
C GLU A 337 -11.87 26.83 11.24
N ASN A 338 -12.41 27.49 10.22
CA ASN A 338 -13.73 28.10 10.29
C ASN A 338 -14.84 27.09 9.94
N LEU A 339 -14.57 26.14 9.04
CA LEU A 339 -15.47 25.02 8.78
C LEU A 339 -15.59 24.11 10.00
N THR A 340 -14.48 23.77 10.65
CA THR A 340 -14.51 22.87 11.82
C THR A 340 -15.17 23.51 13.04
N LYS A 341 -15.04 24.83 13.23
CA LYS A 341 -15.78 25.58 14.27
C LYS A 341 -17.29 25.36 14.21
N LEU A 342 -17.88 25.14 13.04
CA LEU A 342 -19.33 24.93 12.86
C LEU A 342 -19.84 23.65 13.55
N TYR A 343 -18.96 22.69 13.81
CA TYR A 343 -19.28 21.44 14.48
C TYR A 343 -18.35 21.10 15.65
N GLN A 344 -17.56 22.08 16.12
CA GLN A 344 -16.58 21.92 17.21
C GLN A 344 -15.55 20.82 16.92
N GLY A 345 -15.15 20.67 15.65
CA GLY A 345 -14.15 19.70 15.22
C GLY A 345 -12.72 20.26 15.17
N SER A 346 -11.79 19.44 14.67
CA SER A 346 -10.37 19.77 14.58
C SER A 346 -9.92 20.01 13.14
N SER A 347 -9.21 21.12 12.89
CA SER A 347 -8.62 21.40 11.59
C SER A 347 -7.61 20.33 11.16
N TYR A 348 -6.91 19.70 12.12
CA TYR A 348 -6.02 18.57 11.83
C TYR A 348 -6.77 17.41 11.18
N GLU A 349 -7.95 17.11 11.71
CA GLU A 349 -8.77 16.00 11.26
C GLU A 349 -9.30 16.25 9.84
N ILE A 350 -9.94 17.40 9.59
CA ILE A 350 -10.53 17.68 8.29
C ILE A 350 -9.48 17.68 7.17
N LEU A 351 -8.28 18.23 7.42
CA LEU A 351 -7.18 18.25 6.44
C LEU A 351 -6.67 16.84 6.14
N CYS A 352 -6.55 15.99 7.17
CA CYS A 352 -6.18 14.59 6.97
C CYS A 352 -7.26 13.83 6.18
N GLN A 353 -8.54 14.18 6.36
CA GLN A 353 -9.64 13.48 5.72
C GLN A 353 -9.89 13.92 4.27
N ILE A 354 -9.78 15.21 3.98
CA ILE A 354 -10.15 15.78 2.68
C ILE A 354 -9.29 15.24 1.55
N GLY A 355 -9.95 14.99 0.42
CA GLY A 355 -9.30 14.57 -0.81
C GLY A 355 -8.73 13.15 -0.74
N ARG A 356 -9.33 12.28 0.08
CA ARG A 356 -8.99 10.84 0.13
C ARG A 356 -9.07 10.15 -1.23
N ARG A 357 -10.09 10.49 -2.03
CA ARG A 357 -10.29 10.01 -3.40
C ARG A 357 -10.10 11.11 -4.44
N ALA A 358 -9.45 12.21 -4.06
CA ALA A 358 -9.24 13.35 -4.94
C ALA A 358 -7.79 13.43 -5.38
N LYS A 359 -7.57 13.81 -6.63
CA LYS A 359 -6.22 14.01 -7.15
C LYS A 359 -5.59 15.21 -6.48
N ARG A 360 -4.30 15.14 -6.14
CA ARG A 360 -3.54 16.27 -5.57
C ARG A 360 -2.73 16.93 -6.67
N TYR A 361 -2.89 18.24 -6.84
CA TYR A 361 -2.11 19.07 -7.76
C TYR A 361 -1.21 19.99 -6.96
N TYR A 362 0.10 19.91 -7.18
CA TYR A 362 1.07 20.76 -6.50
C TYR A 362 1.37 21.97 -7.36
N ARG A 363 1.25 23.14 -6.76
CA ARG A 363 1.45 24.43 -7.42
C ARG A 363 2.64 25.17 -6.86
N GLU A 364 3.41 25.81 -7.73
CA GLU A 364 4.47 26.74 -7.38
C GLU A 364 4.34 27.94 -8.33
N ASN A 365 4.31 29.16 -7.78
CA ASN A 365 4.09 30.41 -8.54
C ASN A 365 2.86 30.36 -9.47
N ASN A 366 1.76 29.80 -8.96
CA ASN A 366 0.49 29.55 -9.65
C ASN A 366 0.51 28.48 -10.77
N GLU A 367 1.65 27.89 -11.08
CA GLU A 367 1.78 26.82 -12.08
C GLU A 367 1.72 25.43 -11.44
N ILE A 368 1.09 24.45 -12.11
CA ILE A 368 1.12 23.05 -11.66
C ILE A 368 2.47 22.45 -12.01
N ILE A 369 3.26 22.09 -11.01
CA ILE A 369 4.58 21.48 -11.19
C ILE A 369 4.55 19.94 -11.09
N SER A 370 3.56 19.40 -10.39
CA SER A 370 3.37 17.95 -10.26
C SER A 370 1.94 17.61 -9.84
N SER A 371 1.58 16.33 -9.93
CA SER A 371 0.34 15.82 -9.34
C SER A 371 0.56 14.44 -8.76
N SER A 372 -0.17 14.09 -7.70
CA SER A 372 -0.18 12.76 -7.09
C SER A 372 -1.44 11.99 -7.51
N PRO A 373 -1.32 10.67 -7.78
CA PRO A 373 -2.46 9.83 -8.15
C PRO A 373 -3.47 9.72 -7.00
N LEU A 374 -4.69 9.26 -7.32
CA LEU A 374 -5.86 9.26 -6.43
C LEU A 374 -5.70 8.39 -5.16
N LEU A 375 -4.75 7.46 -5.14
CA LEU A 375 -4.63 6.42 -4.11
C LEU A 375 -3.26 6.47 -3.44
N ARG A 376 -3.00 7.49 -2.62
CA ARG A 376 -1.80 7.52 -1.77
C ARG A 376 -2.02 6.99 -0.35
N ARG A 377 -3.28 6.69 0.03
CA ARG A 377 -3.62 6.16 1.36
C ARG A 377 -3.54 4.63 1.50
N GLU A 378 -3.26 3.91 0.42
CA GLU A 378 -3.09 2.44 0.45
C GLU A 378 -1.67 1.96 0.12
N PHE A 379 -0.66 2.84 0.06
CA PHE A 379 0.69 2.43 -0.34
C PHE A 379 1.73 2.71 0.74
N VAL A 380 1.96 1.68 1.57
CA VAL A 380 3.27 1.40 2.17
C VAL A 380 3.83 0.18 1.44
N SER A 381 4.80 0.39 0.55
CA SER A 381 5.85 -0.59 0.18
C SER A 381 6.92 0.10 -0.69
N ARG A 382 8.17 -0.37 -0.60
CA ARG A 382 9.43 0.28 -1.02
C ARG A 382 9.88 -0.01 -2.50
N ASP A 383 11.15 0.25 -2.96
CA ASP A 383 11.94 1.34 -3.74
C ASP A 383 11.64 1.96 -5.20
N TYR A 384 11.65 3.32 -5.32
CA TYR A 384 11.81 4.28 -6.47
C TYR A 384 10.93 4.31 -7.78
N SER A 385 11.03 5.45 -8.52
CA SER A 385 10.02 6.07 -9.38
C SER A 385 9.73 5.44 -10.76
N ASP A 386 8.66 4.65 -10.81
CA ASP A 386 8.05 4.14 -12.05
C ASP A 386 7.00 5.06 -12.68
N LYS A 387 6.67 6.25 -12.15
CA LYS A 387 5.43 6.98 -12.54
C LYS A 387 5.15 7.15 -14.04
N LYS A 388 6.19 7.31 -14.89
CA LYS A 388 6.03 7.36 -16.35
C LYS A 388 5.84 5.97 -16.95
N LEU A 389 6.56 4.97 -16.45
CA LEU A 389 6.48 3.57 -16.86
C LEU A 389 5.20 2.90 -16.31
N SER A 390 4.85 3.11 -15.04
CA SER A 390 3.57 2.83 -14.39
C SER A 390 2.39 3.34 -15.20
N ASN A 391 2.36 4.65 -15.53
CA ASN A 391 1.25 5.20 -16.31
C ASN A 391 1.20 4.59 -17.72
N ILE A 392 2.35 4.34 -18.38
CA ILE A 392 2.37 3.69 -19.68
C ILE A 392 1.86 2.25 -19.59
N ILE A 393 2.21 1.51 -18.53
CA ILE A 393 1.81 0.12 -18.31
C ILE A 393 0.34 0.04 -17.88
N GLU A 394 -0.08 0.84 -16.91
CA GLU A 394 -1.45 0.95 -16.40
C GLU A 394 -2.42 1.41 -17.50
N THR A 395 -2.10 2.47 -18.24
CA THR A 395 -2.92 2.92 -19.38
C THR A 395 -2.94 1.88 -20.52
N ALA A 396 -1.84 1.14 -20.75
CA ALA A 396 -1.82 0.07 -21.73
C ALA A 396 -2.59 -1.19 -21.29
N ILE A 397 -2.72 -1.46 -19.99
CA ILE A 397 -3.53 -2.55 -19.43
C ILE A 397 -5.01 -2.12 -19.39
N GLU A 398 -5.30 -0.89 -18.98
CA GLU A 398 -6.64 -0.28 -18.94
C GLU A 398 -7.29 -0.24 -20.33
N GLN A 399 -6.59 0.31 -21.33
CA GLN A 399 -7.08 0.32 -22.71
C GLN A 399 -7.24 -1.09 -23.29
N ARG A 400 -6.41 -2.04 -22.87
CA ARG A 400 -6.50 -3.42 -23.33
C ARG A 400 -7.67 -4.13 -22.68
N LEU A 401 -7.81 -4.13 -21.37
CA LEU A 401 -8.83 -4.90 -20.64
C LEU A 401 -10.23 -4.28 -20.69
N GLN A 402 -10.37 -3.04 -21.19
CA GLN A 402 -11.62 -2.27 -21.16
C GLN A 402 -12.24 -2.18 -19.75
N SER A 403 -11.42 -2.36 -18.72
CA SER A 403 -11.82 -2.30 -17.31
C SER A 403 -10.66 -1.78 -16.50
N LYS A 404 -10.87 -0.60 -15.92
CA LYS A 404 -9.91 0.09 -15.08
C LYS A 404 -9.67 -0.64 -13.75
N GLU A 405 -10.71 -1.26 -13.20
CA GLU A 405 -10.65 -1.98 -11.93
C GLU A 405 -9.84 -3.28 -12.05
N ILE A 406 -10.03 -4.04 -13.13
CA ILE A 406 -9.26 -5.28 -13.37
C ILE A 406 -7.80 -4.94 -13.71
N ALA A 407 -7.58 -3.85 -14.44
CA ALA A 407 -6.24 -3.35 -14.73
C ALA A 407 -5.48 -2.95 -13.46
N ASP A 408 -6.14 -2.27 -12.54
CA ASP A 408 -5.58 -1.87 -11.24
C ASP A 408 -5.30 -3.08 -10.34
N LEU A 409 -6.20 -4.08 -10.31
CA LEU A 409 -6.01 -5.32 -9.54
C LEU A 409 -4.81 -6.14 -10.06
N ILE A 410 -4.67 -6.32 -11.38
CA ILE A 410 -3.55 -7.03 -11.99
C ILE A 410 -2.24 -6.27 -11.79
N TYR A 411 -2.27 -4.94 -11.93
CA TYR A 411 -1.11 -4.09 -11.71
C TYR A 411 -0.62 -4.16 -10.25
N LYS A 412 -1.54 -4.13 -9.28
CA LYS A 412 -1.24 -4.29 -7.86
C LYS A 412 -0.66 -5.65 -7.50
N ASP A 413 -1.18 -6.75 -8.05
CA ASP A 413 -0.63 -8.10 -7.79
C ASP A 413 0.78 -8.28 -8.39
N ILE A 414 1.02 -7.69 -9.57
CA ILE A 414 2.34 -7.66 -10.21
C ILE A 414 3.33 -6.86 -9.36
N LEU A 415 2.98 -5.63 -8.94
CA LEU A 415 3.85 -4.81 -8.09
C LEU A 415 4.14 -5.47 -6.73
N LYS A 416 3.15 -6.15 -6.14
CA LYS A 416 3.32 -6.90 -4.90
C LYS A 416 4.42 -7.97 -5.03
N ARG A 417 4.44 -8.71 -6.14
CA ARG A 417 5.46 -9.73 -6.41
C ARG A 417 6.85 -9.15 -6.74
N PHE A 418 6.90 -7.96 -7.35
CA PHE A 418 8.17 -7.33 -7.73
C PHE A 418 8.84 -6.52 -6.61
N PHE A 419 8.06 -5.90 -5.70
CA PHE A 419 8.59 -4.88 -4.78
C PHE A 419 8.47 -5.23 -3.29
N ILE A 420 7.55 -6.12 -2.88
CA ILE A 420 7.43 -6.56 -1.48
C ILE A 420 8.34 -7.77 -1.21
N GLU A 421 8.51 -8.62 -2.21
CA GLU A 421 9.30 -9.83 -2.16
C GLU A 421 10.76 -9.53 -2.56
N LYS A 422 11.62 -9.10 -1.61
CA LYS A 422 13.04 -8.65 -1.72
C LYS A 422 14.04 -9.62 -2.44
N ASP A 423 13.68 -10.34 -3.49
CA ASP A 423 14.67 -10.96 -4.38
C ASP A 423 15.18 -9.91 -5.37
N ARG A 424 16.42 -9.42 -5.15
CA ARG A 424 17.15 -8.54 -6.10
C ARG A 424 17.43 -9.19 -7.45
N GLU A 425 17.00 -10.43 -7.65
CA GLU A 425 16.99 -11.12 -8.93
C GLU A 425 15.57 -11.56 -9.21
N ILE A 426 14.94 -10.99 -10.24
CA ILE A 426 13.64 -11.48 -10.70
C ILE A 426 13.89 -12.89 -11.24
N TYR A 427 13.50 -13.90 -10.49
CA TYR A 427 13.56 -15.30 -10.91
C TYR A 427 12.37 -15.59 -11.83
N TYR A 428 12.53 -15.31 -13.11
CA TYR A 428 11.53 -15.62 -14.13
C TYR A 428 11.92 -16.87 -14.92
N ARG A 429 10.91 -17.54 -15.48
CA ARG A 429 11.09 -18.71 -16.32
C ARG A 429 11.31 -18.29 -17.77
N LYS A 430 12.17 -18.98 -18.50
CA LYS A 430 12.33 -18.85 -19.96
C LYS A 430 12.06 -20.20 -20.61
N SER A 431 11.84 -20.19 -21.93
CA SER A 431 11.72 -21.42 -22.72
C SER A 431 10.63 -22.37 -22.16
N PHE A 432 9.58 -21.82 -21.57
CA PHE A 432 8.57 -22.58 -20.86
C PHE A 432 7.75 -23.43 -21.84
N LYS A 433 7.75 -24.75 -21.64
CA LYS A 433 6.93 -25.69 -22.39
C LYS A 433 6.20 -26.61 -21.42
N HIS A 434 4.89 -26.71 -21.57
CA HIS A 434 4.08 -27.65 -20.80
C HIS A 434 3.27 -28.51 -21.76
N THR A 435 3.59 -29.80 -21.82
CA THR A 435 2.85 -30.77 -22.62
C THR A 435 1.99 -31.61 -21.69
N ILE A 436 0.71 -31.74 -22.03
CA ILE A 436 -0.26 -32.58 -21.35
C ILE A 436 -0.81 -33.55 -22.38
N GLU A 437 -0.82 -34.82 -22.04
CA GLU A 437 -1.31 -35.88 -22.90
C GLU A 437 -2.37 -36.70 -22.16
N PHE A 438 -3.57 -36.74 -22.72
CA PHE A 438 -4.62 -37.65 -22.28
C PHE A 438 -4.54 -38.95 -23.07
N GLN A 439 -4.62 -40.05 -22.34
CA GLN A 439 -4.72 -41.39 -22.89
C GLN A 439 -5.86 -42.13 -22.18
N ASN A 440 -6.55 -42.98 -22.93
CA ASN A 440 -7.43 -43.95 -22.28
C ASN A 440 -6.59 -44.90 -21.42
N VAL A 441 -7.04 -45.15 -20.19
CA VAL A 441 -6.37 -46.08 -19.27
C VAL A 441 -6.27 -47.44 -19.96
N LYS A 442 -5.04 -47.93 -20.19
CA LYS A 442 -4.81 -49.23 -20.81
C LYS A 442 -5.23 -50.33 -19.83
N LYS A 443 -5.87 -51.41 -20.32
CA LYS A 443 -6.35 -52.54 -19.50
C LYS A 443 -5.27 -53.24 -18.65
N SER A 444 -3.98 -52.91 -18.81
CA SER A 444 -2.84 -53.63 -18.24
C SER A 444 -1.94 -52.82 -17.27
N SER A 445 -2.28 -51.58 -16.91
CA SER A 445 -1.36 -50.68 -16.15
C SER A 445 -1.61 -50.57 -14.63
N VAL A 446 -2.44 -51.44 -14.05
CA VAL A 446 -2.56 -51.54 -12.57
C VAL A 446 -1.64 -52.66 -12.11
N SER A 447 -0.52 -52.32 -11.46
CA SER A 447 0.38 -53.29 -10.83
C SER A 447 -0.38 -54.12 -9.80
N THR A 448 -0.29 -55.42 -9.98
CA THR A 448 -0.83 -56.47 -9.11
C THR A 448 0.09 -56.63 -7.91
N GLU A 449 -0.26 -56.04 -6.77
CA GLU A 449 0.22 -56.52 -5.47
C GLU A 449 -0.91 -57.33 -4.80
N ASP A 450 -0.54 -58.44 -4.17
CA ASP A 450 -1.37 -59.63 -4.03
C ASP A 450 -2.34 -59.67 -2.85
N ASP A 451 -2.55 -58.57 -2.11
CA ASP A 451 -3.33 -58.60 -0.86
C ASP A 451 -4.74 -57.97 -0.91
N GLU A 452 -5.23 -57.49 -2.07
CA GLU A 452 -6.61 -56.99 -2.18
C GLU A 452 -7.60 -58.02 -2.77
N SER A 453 -8.83 -58.08 -2.24
CA SER A 453 -9.87 -59.03 -2.70
C SER A 453 -10.33 -58.76 -4.15
N PRO A 454 -10.75 -59.78 -4.92
CA PRO A 454 -11.21 -59.62 -6.31
C PRO A 454 -12.32 -58.59 -6.50
N PHE A 455 -13.19 -58.42 -5.49
CA PHE A 455 -14.31 -57.47 -5.51
C PHE A 455 -13.85 -56.00 -5.36
N ILE A 456 -12.77 -55.76 -4.61
CA ILE A 456 -12.16 -54.43 -4.51
C ILE A 456 -11.41 -54.11 -5.82
N ARG A 457 -10.76 -55.11 -6.44
CA ARG A 457 -10.06 -54.99 -7.73
C ARG A 457 -10.99 -54.61 -8.89
N GLU A 458 -12.16 -55.23 -9.00
CA GLU A 458 -13.15 -54.89 -10.04
C GLU A 458 -13.75 -53.50 -9.83
N ASN A 459 -14.06 -53.12 -8.60
CA ASN A 459 -14.55 -51.78 -8.28
C ASN A 459 -13.51 -50.68 -8.56
N LYS A 460 -12.23 -50.91 -8.23
CA LYS A 460 -11.13 -49.96 -8.49
C LYS A 460 -10.83 -49.84 -9.99
N ARG A 461 -10.91 -50.94 -10.76
CA ARG A 461 -10.81 -50.94 -12.24
C ARG A 461 -11.99 -50.24 -12.91
N GLY A 462 -13.22 -50.52 -12.47
CA GLY A 462 -14.43 -49.86 -12.95
C GLY A 462 -14.41 -48.36 -12.68
N PHE A 463 -13.88 -47.96 -11.52
CA PHE A 463 -13.71 -46.57 -11.13
C PHE A 463 -12.70 -45.82 -12.02
N LEU A 464 -11.52 -46.37 -12.29
CA LEU A 464 -10.51 -45.74 -13.16
C LEU A 464 -10.93 -45.63 -14.64
N ASN A 465 -11.89 -46.44 -15.11
CA ASN A 465 -12.44 -46.29 -16.47
C ASN A 465 -13.15 -44.94 -16.67
N ASN A 466 -13.57 -44.28 -15.59
CA ASN A 466 -14.14 -42.93 -15.58
C ASN A 466 -13.07 -41.83 -15.62
N TYR A 467 -11.80 -42.17 -15.78
CA TYR A 467 -10.69 -41.22 -15.86
C TYR A 467 -9.85 -41.43 -17.12
N PHE A 468 -9.20 -40.37 -17.56
CA PHE A 468 -8.08 -40.39 -18.51
C PHE A 468 -6.78 -40.54 -17.73
N GLN A 469 -5.88 -41.40 -18.19
CA GLN A 469 -4.49 -41.32 -17.75
C GLN A 469 -3.88 -40.06 -18.36
N THR A 470 -3.35 -39.20 -17.51
CA THR A 470 -2.79 -37.91 -17.90
C THR A 470 -1.30 -37.90 -17.62
N ASN A 471 -0.51 -37.80 -18.69
CA ASN A 471 0.93 -37.60 -18.58
C ASN A 471 1.22 -36.12 -18.81
N THR A 472 2.05 -35.52 -17.96
CA THR A 472 2.49 -34.15 -18.14
C THR A 472 4.01 -34.08 -18.20
N THR A 473 4.52 -33.15 -19.00
CA THR A 473 5.92 -32.78 -19.02
C THR A 473 6.01 -31.26 -19.01
N LEU A 474 6.63 -30.71 -17.97
CA LEU A 474 6.92 -29.30 -17.81
C LEU A 474 8.42 -29.08 -17.93
N THR A 475 8.83 -28.21 -18.85
CA THR A 475 10.23 -27.79 -19.00
C THR A 475 10.33 -26.27 -19.00
N PHE A 476 11.35 -25.73 -18.35
CA PHE A 476 11.65 -24.30 -18.36
C PHE A 476 13.06 -24.04 -17.86
N THR A 477 13.61 -22.89 -18.20
CA THR A 477 14.92 -22.44 -17.70
C THR A 477 14.69 -21.38 -16.61
N LYS A 478 15.33 -21.53 -15.44
CA LYS A 478 15.25 -20.58 -14.32
C LYS A 478 16.54 -20.64 -13.52
N LYS A 479 16.87 -19.57 -12.79
CA LYS A 479 17.97 -19.59 -11.84
C LYS A 479 17.60 -20.43 -10.60
N LEU A 480 18.42 -21.43 -10.29
CA LEU A 480 18.18 -22.37 -9.20
C LEU A 480 18.31 -21.67 -7.85
N GLN A 481 17.26 -21.73 -7.01
CA GLN A 481 17.19 -21.01 -5.73
C GLN A 481 17.70 -21.84 -4.55
N ASN A 482 17.38 -23.13 -4.53
CA ASN A 482 17.77 -24.06 -3.46
C ASN A 482 18.41 -25.30 -4.09
N ASP A 483 19.14 -26.08 -3.30
CA ASP A 483 19.68 -27.38 -3.72
C ASP A 483 18.61 -28.49 -3.73
N TYR A 484 17.34 -28.11 -3.64
CA TYR A 484 16.14 -28.93 -3.79
C TYR A 484 14.97 -28.08 -4.30
N PHE A 485 13.88 -28.72 -4.71
CA PHE A 485 12.58 -28.07 -4.86
C PHE A 485 11.46 -29.10 -4.65
N TYR A 486 10.22 -28.63 -4.61
CA TYR A 486 9.04 -29.45 -4.38
C TYR A 486 8.12 -29.51 -5.60
N VAL A 487 7.50 -30.66 -5.76
CA VAL A 487 6.30 -30.86 -6.57
C VAL A 487 5.15 -31.14 -5.61
N ALA A 488 4.07 -30.35 -5.69
CA ALA A 488 2.94 -30.42 -4.76
C ALA A 488 1.66 -30.88 -5.46
N CYS A 489 0.93 -31.80 -4.83
CA CYS A 489 -0.38 -32.25 -5.29
C CYS A 489 -1.38 -32.18 -4.14
N ALA A 490 -2.45 -31.39 -4.28
CA ALA A 490 -3.42 -31.16 -3.21
C ALA A 490 -4.78 -31.76 -3.52
N LYS A 491 -5.57 -32.09 -2.48
CA LYS A 491 -6.91 -32.66 -2.61
C LYS A 491 -8.00 -31.63 -2.91
N ASN A 492 -7.75 -30.35 -2.58
CA ASN A 492 -8.67 -29.23 -2.86
C ASN A 492 -7.91 -27.92 -3.04
N GLU A 493 -8.60 -26.92 -3.59
CA GLU A 493 -8.05 -25.59 -3.90
C GLU A 493 -7.47 -24.90 -2.66
N LYS A 494 -8.19 -24.90 -1.53
CA LYS A 494 -7.74 -24.27 -0.27
C LYS A 494 -6.41 -24.84 0.24
N GLN A 495 -6.16 -26.13 0.03
CA GLN A 495 -4.88 -26.75 0.37
C GLN A 495 -3.80 -26.36 -0.63
N LEU A 496 -4.12 -26.32 -1.93
CA LEU A 496 -3.19 -25.93 -2.98
C LEU A 496 -2.76 -24.46 -2.86
N GLU A 497 -3.67 -23.57 -2.45
CA GLU A 497 -3.45 -22.13 -2.21
C GLU A 497 -2.22 -21.86 -1.35
N LYS A 498 -2.01 -22.65 -0.30
CA LYS A 498 -0.87 -22.53 0.61
C LYS A 498 0.49 -22.67 -0.09
N TYR A 499 0.52 -23.34 -1.24
CA TYR A 499 1.74 -23.60 -2.01
C TYR A 499 2.00 -22.53 -3.08
N PHE A 500 1.05 -21.64 -3.39
CA PHE A 500 1.29 -20.58 -4.38
C PHE A 500 2.26 -19.51 -3.89
N LEU A 501 2.39 -19.32 -2.57
CA LEU A 501 3.33 -18.38 -1.95
C LEU A 501 4.70 -19.01 -1.64
N ARG A 502 4.83 -20.33 -1.82
CA ARG A 502 6.09 -21.07 -1.58
C ARG A 502 6.98 -21.05 -2.80
N ARG A 503 8.14 -20.41 -2.68
CA ARG A 503 9.16 -20.28 -3.75
C ARG A 503 9.92 -21.58 -4.03
N ASP A 504 9.95 -22.49 -3.07
CA ASP A 504 10.58 -23.79 -3.20
C ASP A 504 9.70 -24.83 -3.90
N VAL A 505 8.55 -24.44 -4.47
CA VAL A 505 7.60 -25.34 -5.17
C VAL A 505 7.49 -24.96 -6.64
N GLU A 506 7.89 -25.87 -7.53
CA GLU A 506 8.02 -25.59 -8.97
C GLU A 506 6.84 -26.11 -9.81
N TYR A 507 6.17 -27.18 -9.36
CA TYR A 507 4.98 -27.75 -10.00
C TYR A 507 3.86 -28.00 -8.98
N ARG A 508 2.62 -27.73 -9.39
CA ARG A 508 1.42 -27.80 -8.56
C ARG A 508 0.31 -28.51 -9.32
N TRP A 509 -0.38 -29.43 -8.66
CA TRP A 509 -1.50 -30.16 -9.23
C TRP A 509 -2.67 -30.22 -8.26
N LEU A 510 -3.90 -30.09 -8.78
CA LEU A 510 -5.12 -30.32 -8.03
C LEU A 510 -5.65 -31.71 -8.38
N LEU A 511 -5.62 -32.61 -7.40
CA LEU A 511 -6.14 -33.96 -7.58
C LEU A 511 -7.67 -33.94 -7.54
N ASP A 512 -8.31 -34.84 -8.29
CA ASP A 512 -9.75 -35.01 -8.20
C ASP A 512 -10.15 -35.43 -6.77
N HIS A 513 -11.23 -34.83 -6.25
CA HIS A 513 -11.71 -35.03 -4.89
C HIS A 513 -12.11 -36.47 -4.57
N ASN A 514 -12.39 -37.30 -5.58
CA ASN A 514 -12.71 -38.71 -5.40
C ASN A 514 -11.46 -39.59 -5.18
N PHE A 515 -10.25 -39.06 -5.38
CA PHE A 515 -9.02 -39.74 -5.00
C PHE A 515 -8.58 -39.33 -3.58
N ASP A 516 -8.03 -40.30 -2.87
CA ASP A 516 -7.19 -40.02 -1.72
C ASP A 516 -5.78 -39.64 -2.17
N LEU A 517 -5.06 -38.95 -1.29
CA LEU A 517 -3.70 -38.52 -1.53
C LEU A 517 -2.79 -39.74 -1.41
N ASP A 518 -2.62 -40.42 -2.53
CA ASP A 518 -1.85 -41.65 -2.64
C ASP A 518 -0.91 -41.58 -3.86
N PRO A 519 0.36 -41.98 -3.72
CA PRO A 519 1.33 -42.03 -4.82
C PRO A 519 0.82 -42.76 -6.07
N GLN A 520 -0.11 -43.70 -5.94
CA GLN A 520 -0.68 -44.43 -7.08
C GLN A 520 -1.52 -43.53 -8.01
N PHE A 521 -2.04 -42.40 -7.51
CA PHE A 521 -2.90 -41.47 -8.28
C PHE A 521 -2.19 -40.19 -8.74
N PHE A 522 -1.03 -39.88 -8.15
CA PHE A 522 -0.16 -38.80 -8.62
C PHE A 522 1.30 -39.19 -8.40
N ASN A 523 2.01 -39.47 -9.49
CA ASN A 523 3.41 -39.86 -9.46
C ASN A 523 4.27 -38.91 -10.30
N VAL A 524 5.47 -38.64 -9.82
CA VAL A 524 6.52 -37.91 -10.54
C VAL A 524 7.40 -38.96 -11.23
N THR A 525 7.28 -39.08 -12.54
CA THR A 525 7.91 -40.17 -13.32
C THR A 525 9.36 -39.88 -13.67
N SER A 526 9.75 -38.62 -13.80
CA SER A 526 11.15 -38.19 -13.99
C SER A 526 11.28 -36.72 -13.62
N VAL A 527 12.40 -36.37 -12.99
CA VAL A 527 12.76 -34.98 -12.70
C VAL A 527 14.23 -34.76 -12.96
N LYS A 528 14.53 -33.74 -13.77
CA LYS A 528 15.89 -33.38 -14.11
C LYS A 528 16.16 -31.90 -13.91
N ILE A 529 17.41 -31.61 -13.54
CA ILE A 529 18.03 -30.29 -13.66
C ILE A 529 19.21 -30.42 -14.62
N ASN A 530 19.18 -29.70 -15.74
CA ASN A 530 20.06 -29.92 -16.88
C ASN A 530 20.00 -31.40 -17.32
N ASN A 531 21.10 -32.14 -17.14
CA ASN A 531 21.19 -33.57 -17.45
C ASN A 531 21.24 -34.46 -16.19
N ILE A 532 21.03 -33.89 -15.00
CA ILE A 532 21.10 -34.60 -13.71
C ILE A 532 19.69 -35.08 -13.34
N GLU A 533 19.50 -36.40 -13.21
CA GLU A 533 18.26 -36.98 -12.66
C GLU A 533 18.24 -36.79 -11.13
N LEU A 534 17.12 -36.29 -10.61
CA LEU A 534 16.98 -36.02 -9.19
C LEU A 534 16.37 -37.21 -8.45
N TYR A 535 16.77 -37.38 -7.19
CA TYR A 535 16.06 -38.22 -6.23
C TYR A 535 14.76 -37.53 -5.81
N ASN A 536 13.75 -38.33 -5.47
CA ASN A 536 12.50 -37.81 -4.94
C ASN A 536 12.16 -38.46 -3.59
N GLU A 537 11.67 -37.65 -2.66
CA GLU A 537 11.15 -38.09 -1.37
C GLU A 537 9.72 -37.57 -1.21
N MET A 538 8.78 -38.47 -1.04
CA MET A 538 7.36 -38.13 -0.90
C MET A 538 6.97 -38.04 0.58
N LYS A 539 6.22 -36.99 0.93
CA LYS A 539 5.59 -36.82 2.23
C LYS A 539 4.15 -36.35 2.04
N ILE A 540 3.23 -36.88 2.85
CA ILE A 540 1.85 -36.38 2.91
C ILE A 540 1.72 -35.51 4.16
N SER A 541 1.34 -34.25 4.00
CA SER A 541 1.10 -33.31 5.09
C SER A 541 -0.02 -32.33 4.75
N ASP A 542 -0.89 -32.05 5.73
CA ASP A 542 -1.98 -31.06 5.62
C ASP A 542 -2.88 -31.21 4.38
N GLY A 543 -3.09 -32.45 3.92
CA GLY A 543 -3.87 -32.76 2.73
C GLY A 543 -3.18 -32.37 1.41
N CYS A 544 -1.86 -32.45 1.38
CA CYS A 544 -1.06 -32.34 0.17
C CYS A 544 0.02 -33.43 0.14
N ILE A 545 0.28 -33.98 -1.04
CA ILE A 545 1.49 -34.74 -1.34
C ILE A 545 2.58 -33.75 -1.70
N GLU A 546 3.62 -33.68 -0.87
CA GLU A 546 4.85 -32.94 -1.13
C GLU A 546 5.93 -33.91 -1.61
N ILE A 547 6.45 -33.70 -2.82
CA ILE A 547 7.53 -34.51 -3.38
C ILE A 547 8.76 -33.63 -3.44
N LYS A 548 9.70 -33.85 -2.51
CA LYS A 548 10.99 -33.15 -2.49
C LYS A 548 11.91 -33.75 -3.55
N CYS A 549 12.32 -32.95 -4.53
CA CYS A 549 13.27 -33.31 -5.56
C CYS A 549 14.66 -32.74 -5.22
N TYR A 550 15.69 -33.57 -5.15
CA TYR A 550 17.04 -33.14 -4.76
C TYR A 550 18.14 -34.01 -5.37
N HIS A 551 19.35 -33.47 -5.45
CA HIS A 551 20.56 -34.24 -5.78
C HIS A 551 21.80 -33.54 -5.19
N PRO A 552 22.82 -34.25 -4.69
CA PRO A 552 23.99 -33.63 -4.06
C PRO A 552 24.70 -32.58 -4.93
N GLU A 553 24.72 -32.79 -6.26
CA GLU A 553 25.35 -31.87 -7.22
C GLU A 553 24.63 -30.52 -7.37
N LEU A 554 23.36 -30.42 -6.94
CA LEU A 554 22.60 -29.16 -7.06
C LEU A 554 23.21 -28.02 -6.23
N LYS A 555 23.92 -28.34 -5.13
CA LYS A 555 24.63 -27.35 -4.30
C LYS A 555 25.57 -26.46 -5.11
N GLY A 556 26.26 -27.03 -6.10
CA GLY A 556 27.18 -26.29 -7.00
C GLY A 556 26.48 -25.49 -8.11
N LEU A 557 25.17 -25.67 -8.25
CA LEU A 557 24.32 -25.03 -9.25
C LEU A 557 23.38 -23.96 -8.66
N VAL A 558 23.23 -23.89 -7.33
CA VAL A 558 22.48 -22.81 -6.67
C VAL A 558 23.03 -21.46 -7.10
N GLY A 559 22.14 -20.57 -7.51
CA GLY A 559 22.51 -19.26 -8.03
C GLY A 559 22.79 -19.21 -9.54
N LYS A 560 22.75 -20.35 -10.26
CA LYS A 560 22.99 -20.42 -11.72
C LYS A 560 21.69 -20.69 -12.48
N GLU A 561 21.63 -20.24 -13.73
CA GLU A 561 20.54 -20.56 -14.66
C GLU A 561 20.65 -22.04 -15.06
N VAL A 562 19.56 -22.80 -14.88
CA VAL A 562 19.49 -24.24 -15.15
C VAL A 562 18.17 -24.59 -15.85
N ASP A 563 18.17 -25.71 -16.56
CA ASP A 563 16.99 -26.25 -17.24
C ASP A 563 16.26 -27.25 -16.35
N PHE A 564 15.01 -26.94 -16.00
CA PHE A 564 14.10 -27.82 -15.28
C PHE A 564 13.36 -28.71 -16.26
N SER A 565 13.19 -29.99 -15.90
CA SER A 565 12.28 -30.93 -16.55
C SER A 565 11.55 -31.73 -15.48
N ILE A 566 10.23 -31.61 -15.42
CA ILE A 566 9.35 -32.29 -14.46
C ILE A 566 8.31 -33.07 -15.24
N SER A 567 8.29 -34.39 -15.09
CA SER A 567 7.30 -35.26 -15.70
C SER A 567 6.44 -35.92 -14.63
N THR A 568 5.13 -35.88 -14.82
CA THR A 568 4.17 -36.51 -13.90
C THR A 568 3.17 -37.39 -14.64
N GLN A 569 2.62 -38.35 -13.92
CA GLN A 569 1.50 -39.17 -14.34
C GLN A 569 0.41 -39.10 -13.28
N THR A 570 -0.83 -38.88 -13.72
CA THR A 570 -2.01 -38.79 -12.86
C THR A 570 -3.27 -39.19 -13.62
N TYR A 571 -4.44 -39.02 -13.02
CA TYR A 571 -5.73 -39.34 -13.59
C TYR A 571 -6.63 -38.11 -13.62
N TYR A 572 -7.26 -37.86 -14.77
CA TYR A 572 -8.16 -36.72 -14.97
C TYR A 572 -9.58 -37.22 -15.27
N PRO A 573 -10.62 -36.74 -14.59
CA PRO A 573 -11.94 -37.33 -14.69
C PRO A 573 -12.59 -37.07 -16.05
N LYS A 574 -13.21 -38.11 -16.64
CA LYS A 574 -13.87 -38.03 -17.96
C LYS A 574 -15.16 -37.20 -17.94
N ASN A 575 -15.79 -37.05 -16.78
CA ASN A 575 -16.95 -36.17 -16.61
C ASN A 575 -16.57 -34.70 -16.45
N SER A 576 -15.27 -34.35 -16.40
CA SER A 576 -14.82 -32.98 -16.49
C SER A 576 -14.70 -32.58 -17.94
N HIS A 577 -15.39 -31.49 -18.31
CA HIS A 577 -15.42 -30.92 -19.66
C HIS A 577 -14.36 -29.83 -19.89
N GLN A 578 -13.42 -29.69 -18.95
CA GLN A 578 -12.38 -28.67 -19.07
C GLN A 578 -11.09 -29.09 -18.38
N LEU A 579 -9.95 -28.60 -18.89
CA LEU A 579 -8.63 -28.70 -18.28
C LEU A 579 -8.00 -27.31 -18.20
N GLY A 580 -7.82 -26.80 -16.98
CA GLY A 580 -7.18 -25.52 -16.71
C GLY A 580 -5.68 -25.65 -16.47
N ILE A 581 -4.88 -24.82 -17.15
CA ILE A 581 -3.45 -24.70 -16.93
C ILE A 581 -3.12 -23.25 -16.65
N TYR A 582 -2.48 -23.00 -15.50
CA TYR A 582 -2.14 -21.66 -15.04
C TYR A 582 -0.63 -21.51 -14.88
N ILE A 583 -0.15 -20.33 -15.25
CA ILE A 583 1.22 -19.89 -15.09
C ILE A 583 1.29 -19.14 -13.76
N THR A 584 2.06 -19.67 -12.83
CA THR A 584 2.13 -19.15 -11.46
C THR A 584 3.26 -18.15 -11.26
N GLU A 585 4.22 -18.10 -12.18
CA GLU A 585 5.42 -17.25 -12.13
C GLU A 585 5.58 -16.44 -13.41
N ILE A 586 6.28 -15.31 -13.31
CA ILE A 586 6.61 -14.50 -14.48
C ILE A 586 7.43 -15.36 -15.46
N THR A 587 6.98 -15.41 -16.71
CA THR A 587 7.53 -16.33 -17.72
C THR A 587 7.77 -15.59 -19.03
N GLN A 588 8.91 -15.81 -19.67
CA GLN A 588 9.24 -15.29 -20.99
C GLN A 588 9.06 -16.37 -22.05
N GLY A 589 8.03 -16.22 -22.88
CA GLY A 589 7.63 -17.18 -23.89
C GLY A 589 6.99 -18.43 -23.28
N VAL A 590 5.84 -18.84 -23.82
CA VAL A 590 5.08 -20.00 -23.35
C VAL A 590 4.71 -20.88 -24.54
N ASN A 591 4.77 -22.19 -24.33
CA ASN A 591 4.25 -23.19 -25.25
C ASN A 591 3.49 -24.27 -24.45
N ILE A 592 2.17 -24.20 -24.44
CA ILE A 592 1.31 -25.18 -23.80
C ILE A 592 0.73 -26.07 -24.88
N LYS A 593 0.95 -27.38 -24.80
CA LYS A 593 0.48 -28.36 -25.77
C LYS A 593 -0.43 -29.35 -25.08
N PHE A 594 -1.67 -29.43 -25.54
CA PHE A 594 -2.61 -30.46 -25.12
C PHE A 594 -2.76 -31.50 -26.23
N ILE A 595 -2.46 -32.76 -25.93
CA ILE A 595 -2.54 -33.91 -26.81
C ILE A 595 -3.68 -34.78 -26.31
N PHE A 596 -4.70 -34.96 -27.14
CA PHE A 596 -5.88 -35.74 -26.78
C PHE A 596 -6.16 -36.90 -27.76
N GLY A 597 -5.33 -37.09 -28.79
CA GLY A 597 -5.52 -38.22 -29.72
C GLY A 597 -6.89 -38.13 -30.39
N ASN A 598 -7.59 -39.27 -30.48
CA ASN A 598 -8.96 -39.36 -30.99
C ASN A 598 -9.99 -39.45 -29.85
N ILE A 599 -9.67 -38.90 -28.67
CA ILE A 599 -10.53 -39.02 -27.47
C ILE A 599 -11.73 -38.09 -27.55
N PHE A 600 -11.54 -36.86 -28.06
CA PHE A 600 -12.56 -35.83 -28.15
C PHE A 600 -12.80 -35.49 -29.63
N GLU A 601 -14.06 -35.23 -29.97
CA GLU A 601 -14.46 -34.81 -31.31
C GLU A 601 -14.15 -33.32 -31.54
N GLU A 602 -14.40 -32.50 -30.52
CA GLU A 602 -14.13 -31.06 -30.54
C GLU A 602 -13.37 -30.66 -29.27
N VAL A 603 -12.35 -29.82 -29.44
CA VAL A 603 -11.63 -29.21 -28.32
C VAL A 603 -11.41 -27.74 -28.67
N GLU A 604 -11.72 -26.86 -27.73
CA GLU A 604 -11.47 -25.43 -27.83
C GLU A 604 -10.43 -25.02 -26.78
N ALA A 605 -9.53 -24.11 -27.13
CA ALA A 605 -8.62 -23.49 -26.19
C ALA A 605 -9.08 -22.08 -25.88
N ILE A 606 -9.41 -21.82 -24.62
CA ILE A 606 -9.78 -20.51 -24.09
C ILE A 606 -8.56 -19.93 -23.38
N PRO A 607 -7.75 -19.10 -24.06
CA PRO A 607 -6.56 -18.50 -23.45
C PRO A 607 -6.96 -17.39 -22.47
N ILE A 608 -6.31 -17.38 -21.32
CA ILE A 608 -6.44 -16.36 -20.30
C ILE A 608 -5.05 -15.72 -20.17
N PHE A 609 -4.63 -14.87 -21.10
CA PHE A 609 -3.29 -14.27 -21.08
C PHE A 609 -3.33 -12.80 -20.64
N SER A 610 -2.57 -12.48 -19.60
CA SER A 610 -2.32 -11.11 -19.14
C SER A 610 -1.06 -10.59 -19.85
N GLY A 611 -1.16 -9.51 -20.65
CA GLY A 611 0.01 -8.99 -21.38
C GLY A 611 -0.27 -8.12 -22.62
N ARG A 612 0.78 -7.89 -23.44
CA ARG A 612 0.74 -7.01 -24.62
C ARG A 612 0.03 -7.64 -25.82
N MET A 613 0.15 -8.95 -26.02
CA MET A 613 -0.71 -9.71 -26.93
C MET A 613 -1.66 -10.59 -26.13
N LYS A 614 -2.95 -10.23 -26.14
CA LYS A 614 -4.00 -10.97 -25.44
C LYS A 614 -4.29 -12.34 -26.04
N PHE A 615 -3.99 -12.49 -27.32
CA PHE A 615 -4.30 -13.68 -28.10
C PHE A 615 -3.01 -14.43 -28.36
N PRO A 616 -2.73 -15.52 -27.63
CA PRO A 616 -1.63 -16.39 -27.98
C PRO A 616 -1.89 -17.01 -29.36
N ILE A 617 -0.83 -17.49 -29.99
CA ILE A 617 -0.90 -18.28 -31.21
C ILE A 617 -1.46 -19.65 -30.84
N ILE A 618 -2.70 -19.89 -31.23
CA ILE A 618 -3.36 -21.20 -31.12
C ILE A 618 -3.17 -21.94 -32.44
N LYS A 619 -2.57 -23.13 -32.38
CA LYS A 619 -2.44 -24.05 -33.50
C LYS A 619 -3.16 -25.34 -33.16
N GLN A 620 -4.30 -25.56 -33.80
CA GLN A 620 -5.05 -26.79 -33.70
C GLN A 620 -4.62 -27.77 -34.80
N LYS A 621 -4.41 -29.01 -34.41
CA LYS A 621 -4.29 -30.18 -35.28
C LYS A 621 -5.36 -31.17 -34.84
N GLU A 622 -5.65 -32.14 -35.71
CA GLU A 622 -6.67 -33.19 -35.48
C GLU A 622 -6.62 -33.78 -34.07
N ASN A 623 -5.41 -34.03 -33.55
CA ASN A 623 -5.21 -34.75 -32.28
C ASN A 623 -4.53 -33.92 -31.17
N SER A 624 -4.35 -32.60 -31.37
CA SER A 624 -3.69 -31.74 -30.38
C SER A 624 -3.92 -30.25 -30.61
N ILE A 625 -3.95 -29.47 -29.52
CA ILE A 625 -3.90 -28.00 -29.59
C ILE A 625 -2.61 -27.50 -28.94
N ILE A 626 -1.96 -26.54 -29.60
CA ILE A 626 -0.82 -25.81 -29.06
C ILE A 626 -1.21 -24.35 -28.86
N VAL A 627 -1.07 -23.85 -27.65
CA VAL A 627 -1.22 -22.44 -27.29
C VAL A 627 0.16 -21.88 -26.98
N SER A 628 0.61 -20.90 -27.75
CA SER A 628 1.97 -20.38 -27.65
C SER A 628 2.08 -18.87 -27.75
N SER A 629 3.05 -18.27 -27.07
CA SER A 629 3.41 -16.86 -27.21
C SER A 629 4.75 -16.69 -27.93
N GLN A 630 5.12 -15.45 -28.25
CA GLN A 630 6.44 -15.20 -28.84
C GLN A 630 7.55 -15.49 -27.82
N LYS A 631 8.71 -15.98 -28.28
CA LYS A 631 9.83 -16.39 -27.40
C LYS A 631 10.29 -15.31 -26.41
N LYS A 632 10.19 -14.03 -26.77
CA LYS A 632 10.61 -12.90 -25.93
C LYS A 632 9.45 -12.23 -25.18
N GLU A 633 8.24 -12.72 -25.33
CA GLU A 633 7.04 -12.12 -24.76
C GLU A 633 6.90 -12.47 -23.28
N TRP A 634 6.64 -11.46 -22.46
CA TRP A 634 6.40 -11.63 -21.03
C TRP A 634 4.96 -12.06 -20.76
N ILE A 635 4.83 -13.17 -20.05
CA ILE A 635 3.57 -13.73 -19.58
C ILE A 635 3.54 -13.60 -18.06
N PHE A 636 2.52 -12.92 -17.55
CA PHE A 636 2.39 -12.64 -16.12
C PHE A 636 1.70 -13.79 -15.39
N PRO A 637 1.91 -13.92 -14.06
CA PRO A 637 1.18 -14.86 -13.23
C PRO A 637 -0.34 -14.75 -13.40
N ASN A 638 -1.04 -15.85 -13.14
CA ASN A 638 -2.49 -16.02 -13.38
C ASN A 638 -2.87 -16.01 -14.86
N SER A 639 -1.89 -15.95 -15.78
CA SER A 639 -2.13 -16.28 -17.19
C SER A 639 -2.25 -17.79 -17.38
N GLY A 640 -2.86 -18.25 -18.47
CA GLY A 640 -3.08 -19.66 -18.67
C GLY A 640 -3.94 -19.98 -19.88
N VAL A 641 -4.41 -21.21 -19.95
CA VAL A 641 -5.39 -21.67 -20.92
C VAL A 641 -6.32 -22.66 -20.25
N VAL A 642 -7.61 -22.54 -20.54
CA VAL A 642 -8.59 -23.57 -20.25
C VAL A 642 -8.91 -24.27 -21.57
N PHE A 643 -8.60 -25.56 -21.65
CA PHE A 643 -9.07 -26.39 -22.76
C PHE A 643 -10.46 -26.91 -22.41
N VAL A 644 -11.45 -26.67 -23.27
CA VAL A 644 -12.83 -27.17 -23.13
C VAL A 644 -13.04 -28.24 -24.20
N TYR A 645 -13.63 -29.37 -23.84
CA TYR A 645 -13.80 -30.53 -24.72
C TYR A 645 -15.04 -31.36 -24.40
#